data_AF-A0A819F194-F1
#
_entry.id   AF-A0A819F194-F1
#
_cell.length_a   1.000
_cell.length_b   1.000
_cell.length_c   1.000
_cell.angle_alpha   90.00
_cell.angle_beta   90.00
_cell.angle_gamma   90.00
#
_symmetry.space_group_name_H-M   'P 1'
#
loop_
_entity.id
_entity.type
_entity.pdbx_description
1 polymer ?
#
loop_
_entity_poly.entity_id
_entity_poly.type
_entity_poly.pdbx_seq_one_letter_code
_entity_poly.pdbx_strand_id
1 'polypeptide(L)'
;IYARYKDKKDLEKLGVTPLSDNYSTDQYFYQMIVFTGHRANAGTNSKVHFILAGEEDETIVRTFSDPHRRILQRGGIDAFIMAVPKSLGLLNYMRIWHDNGGLHDKASWFLKYIIVRDLQTMEKSYFICQQWFAVEKDDERIERILPIAGELQKHEFSYVLSKQAYHSVTEGHLWFSIFSRPPSNKFTCVQRCTCCFVLLFTAMLLNILYNDQTNEINTNQTGGSLSFGPFYISSQQISIVLISSFFIIVRGIQFGDLKTQKWLTSLISGFFSSILLIQPLKIVALAVFFAFFIRKSDKDNEAAEYLDDNVDLNHNEEYIHSRESPFTYRSQTSNVRLNESELACVRDQRLKEIHMWTIIREIVFYFCFLILIYLMTYIIMNSNAFFQVNHLRNYFLNTNQIDNDYTKISTIDQYWNWLENSFISNIHAQEWYNGDAPQNLNVFINDKSNRLIGRVLMRQLRVKTSLCPTKLSLKCNKDYSFFNEEKNSYKPGWINQTTQYSNSSVDQAFMYQTGDKFDQYVWIDSQTRAIIIQLTLYNPEVVLFTSVTFLVEFLSTGSLIPQYRFEPLTFQVFTSIFQLICSIIYMLFIKYYMIIEIKTVIKMKSSYFYRFWSYIGVGNRFKETNGYTFINLQVAIYINDILTCLFGFCCFFGILKFLGLCRLH
;
A
#
# COMPACT_ATOMS: atom_id res chain seq x y z
N ILE A 1 4.47 -14.54 -10.56
CA ILE A 1 5.93 -14.39 -10.83
C ILE A 1 6.76 -14.99 -9.69
N TYR A 2 6.73 -14.43 -8.48
CA TYR A 2 7.48 -14.96 -7.33
C TYR A 2 7.31 -16.47 -7.11
N ALA A 3 6.06 -16.96 -7.07
CA ALA A 3 5.76 -18.37 -6.87
C ALA A 3 6.47 -19.27 -7.91
N ARG A 4 6.48 -18.88 -9.19
CA ARG A 4 7.13 -19.63 -10.28
C ARG A 4 8.65 -19.63 -10.18
N TYR A 5 9.25 -18.47 -9.86
CA TYR A 5 10.68 -18.39 -9.59
C TYR A 5 11.09 -19.30 -8.43
N LYS A 6 10.28 -19.29 -7.36
CA LYS A 6 10.53 -20.12 -6.19
C LYS A 6 10.39 -21.62 -6.48
N ASP A 7 9.36 -22.01 -7.22
CA ASP A 7 9.18 -23.41 -7.63
C ASP A 7 10.37 -23.94 -8.43
N LYS A 8 10.93 -23.12 -9.34
CA LYS A 8 12.14 -23.48 -10.10
C LYS A 8 13.36 -23.70 -9.18
N LYS A 9 13.52 -22.84 -8.17
CA LYS A 9 14.63 -22.92 -7.20
C LYS A 9 14.48 -24.09 -6.22
N ASP A 10 13.25 -24.50 -5.93
CA ASP A 10 12.99 -25.66 -5.08
C ASP A 10 13.30 -26.98 -5.81
N LEU A 11 13.11 -27.05 -7.14
CA LEU A 11 13.55 -28.18 -7.96
C LEU A 11 15.07 -28.38 -7.93
N GLU A 12 15.86 -27.31 -7.92
CA GLU A 12 17.33 -27.38 -7.84
C GLU A 12 17.85 -28.01 -6.52
N LYS A 13 17.01 -28.14 -5.49
CA LYS A 13 17.38 -28.76 -4.20
C LYS A 13 17.17 -30.27 -4.19
N LEU A 14 16.32 -30.78 -5.09
CA LEU A 14 16.00 -32.20 -5.16
C LEU A 14 17.03 -32.93 -6.02
N GLY A 15 17.38 -34.15 -5.62
CA GLY A 15 18.33 -34.99 -6.34
C GLY A 15 19.05 -35.97 -5.42
N VAL A 16 19.58 -37.03 -6.04
CA VAL A 16 20.43 -38.04 -5.38
C VAL A 16 21.83 -37.94 -5.96
N THR A 17 22.84 -37.90 -5.10
CA THR A 17 24.24 -37.66 -5.54
C THR A 17 25.15 -38.79 -5.07
N PRO A 18 25.86 -39.49 -5.97
CA PRO A 18 26.90 -40.40 -5.53
C PRO A 18 28.02 -39.61 -4.84
N LEU A 19 28.50 -40.09 -3.69
CA LEU A 19 29.62 -39.47 -3.01
C LEU A 19 30.87 -39.52 -3.91
N SER A 20 31.66 -38.44 -3.89
CA SER A 20 32.81 -38.28 -4.78
C SER A 20 33.95 -39.27 -4.52
N ASP A 21 33.93 -39.91 -3.37
CA ASP A 21 34.93 -40.85 -2.87
C ASP A 21 34.48 -42.32 -2.95
N ASN A 22 33.38 -42.60 -3.66
CA ASN A 22 32.99 -43.96 -4.00
C ASN A 22 33.95 -44.56 -5.04
N TYR A 23 34.37 -45.81 -4.85
CA TYR A 23 35.16 -46.54 -5.84
C TYR A 23 34.27 -47.38 -6.74
N SER A 24 34.64 -47.53 -8.01
CA SER A 24 33.90 -48.39 -8.95
C SER A 24 33.96 -49.88 -8.60
N THR A 25 34.87 -50.27 -7.69
CA THR A 25 35.02 -51.64 -7.19
C THR A 25 34.12 -51.96 -6.00
N ASP A 26 33.50 -50.95 -5.39
CA ASP A 26 32.63 -51.11 -4.24
C ASP A 26 31.31 -51.78 -4.66
N GLN A 27 30.90 -52.84 -3.95
CA GLN A 27 29.76 -53.67 -4.34
C GLN A 27 28.53 -53.50 -3.44
N TYR A 28 28.67 -52.76 -2.34
CA TYR A 28 27.62 -52.57 -1.36
C TYR A 28 27.25 -51.08 -1.25
N PHE A 29 25.95 -50.75 -1.13
CA PHE A 29 25.47 -49.38 -1.32
C PHE A 29 24.51 -48.95 -0.21
N TYR A 30 24.82 -47.84 0.43
CA TYR A 30 23.95 -47.20 1.41
C TYR A 30 23.46 -45.85 0.86
N GLN A 31 22.16 -45.58 1.00
CA GLN A 31 21.58 -44.28 0.72
C GLN A 31 21.50 -43.46 2.01
N MET A 32 22.23 -42.35 2.04
CA MET A 32 22.27 -41.39 3.15
C MET A 32 21.33 -40.23 2.85
N ILE A 33 20.32 -40.00 3.69
CA ILE A 33 19.39 -38.88 3.52
C ILE A 33 19.55 -37.93 4.70
N VAL A 34 20.09 -36.74 4.43
CA VAL A 34 20.42 -35.73 5.43
C VAL A 34 19.30 -34.69 5.48
N PHE A 35 18.68 -34.52 6.65
CA PHE A 35 17.65 -33.52 6.88
C PHE A 35 18.22 -32.32 7.64
N THR A 36 18.37 -31.20 6.93
CA THR A 36 18.77 -29.93 7.55
C THR A 36 17.56 -29.21 8.14
N GLY A 37 17.72 -28.58 9.31
CA GLY A 37 16.63 -27.90 10.00
C GLY A 37 16.08 -26.67 9.29
N HIS A 38 14.91 -26.24 9.75
CA HIS A 38 14.17 -25.09 9.21
C HIS A 38 14.37 -23.78 10.00
N ARG A 39 15.15 -23.84 11.09
CA ARG A 39 15.49 -22.67 11.91
C ARG A 39 16.21 -21.61 11.06
N ALA A 40 16.12 -20.34 11.46
CA ALA A 40 16.82 -19.27 10.77
C ALA A 40 18.32 -19.58 10.69
N ASN A 41 18.92 -19.44 9.51
CA ASN A 41 20.33 -19.75 9.25
C ASN A 41 20.75 -21.19 9.58
N ALA A 42 19.84 -22.17 9.46
CA ALA A 42 20.14 -23.58 9.73
C ALA A 42 21.02 -24.28 8.68
N GLY A 43 21.19 -23.69 7.50
CA GLY A 43 22.00 -24.29 6.42
C GLY A 43 23.45 -23.86 6.46
N THR A 44 24.34 -24.72 5.98
CA THR A 44 25.80 -24.51 6.05
C THR A 44 26.46 -24.50 4.68
N ASN A 45 27.61 -23.83 4.60
CA ASN A 45 28.55 -23.90 3.50
C ASN A 45 29.86 -24.61 3.90
N SER A 46 29.99 -25.01 5.16
CA SER A 46 31.13 -25.76 5.69
C SER A 46 31.17 -27.18 5.08
N LYS A 47 32.36 -27.76 4.95
CA LYS A 47 32.49 -29.16 4.53
C LYS A 47 32.12 -30.05 5.71
N VAL A 48 31.14 -30.92 5.49
CA VAL A 48 30.65 -31.85 6.51
C VAL A 48 31.24 -33.23 6.25
N HIS A 49 31.92 -33.75 7.26
CA HIS A 49 32.59 -35.03 7.24
C HIS A 49 31.88 -35.99 8.19
N PHE A 50 31.91 -37.27 7.85
CA PHE A 50 31.35 -38.29 8.70
C PHE A 50 32.10 -39.61 8.62
N ILE A 51 31.89 -40.42 9.65
CA ILE A 51 32.25 -41.83 9.70
C ILE A 51 31.00 -42.59 10.14
N LEU A 52 30.63 -43.60 9.38
CA LEU A 52 29.59 -44.56 9.71
C LEU A 52 30.24 -45.87 10.19
N ALA A 53 29.86 -46.33 11.38
CA ALA A 53 30.34 -47.56 11.99
C ALA A 53 29.20 -48.57 12.14
N GLY A 54 29.46 -49.82 11.79
CA GLY A 54 28.59 -50.96 12.08
C GLY A 54 29.29 -52.03 12.89
N GLU A 55 28.69 -53.22 12.98
CA GLU A 55 29.24 -54.37 13.70
C GLU A 55 30.42 -55.01 12.97
N GLU A 56 30.40 -55.02 11.63
CA GLU A 56 31.41 -55.72 10.82
C GLU A 56 32.60 -54.84 10.45
N ASP A 57 32.36 -53.55 10.17
CA ASP A 57 33.39 -52.62 9.72
C ASP A 57 33.00 -51.15 10.01
N GLU A 58 33.97 -50.25 9.88
CA GLU A 58 33.80 -48.80 9.95
C GLU A 58 34.29 -48.15 8.67
N THR A 59 33.55 -47.16 8.17
CA THR A 59 33.94 -46.42 6.97
C THR A 59 35.12 -45.49 7.25
N ILE A 60 35.91 -45.21 6.21
CA ILE A 60 36.86 -44.08 6.25
C ILE A 60 36.11 -42.75 6.34
N VAL A 61 36.84 -41.65 6.57
CA VAL A 61 36.26 -40.30 6.56
C VAL A 61 35.61 -40.01 5.21
N ARG A 62 34.28 -39.96 5.19
CA ARG A 62 33.46 -39.60 4.03
C ARG A 62 33.10 -38.12 4.11
N THR A 63 32.84 -37.48 2.96
CA THR A 63 32.46 -36.06 2.89
C THR A 63 31.19 -35.89 2.09
N PHE A 64 30.20 -35.18 2.65
CA PHE A 64 29.03 -34.78 1.87
C PHE A 64 29.44 -33.70 0.87
N SER A 65 29.31 -34.01 -0.43
CA SER A 65 29.64 -33.09 -1.50
C SER A 65 28.77 -33.34 -2.73
N ASP A 66 28.49 -32.27 -3.47
CA ASP A 66 27.82 -32.35 -4.77
C ASP A 66 28.48 -31.35 -5.74
N PRO A 67 28.83 -31.78 -6.97
CA PRO A 67 29.48 -30.91 -7.95
C PRO A 67 28.53 -29.89 -8.61
N HIS A 68 27.23 -30.13 -8.60
CA HIS A 68 26.23 -29.36 -9.36
C HIS A 68 25.26 -28.59 -8.48
N ARG A 69 24.82 -29.14 -7.35
CA ARG A 69 23.83 -28.51 -6.45
C ARG A 69 24.45 -28.02 -5.15
N ARG A 70 23.81 -27.03 -4.55
CA ARG A 70 24.15 -26.58 -3.19
C ARG A 70 23.44 -27.47 -2.18
N ILE A 71 24.23 -28.26 -1.45
CA ILE A 71 23.75 -29.17 -0.41
C ILE A 71 23.60 -28.46 0.95
N LEU A 72 22.95 -29.14 1.90
CA LEU A 72 22.82 -28.78 3.31
C LEU A 72 22.25 -27.38 3.54
N GLN A 73 21.34 -26.97 2.65
CA GLN A 73 20.65 -25.70 2.75
C GLN A 73 19.56 -25.76 3.83
N ARG A 74 19.15 -24.59 4.34
CA ARG A 74 18.06 -24.50 5.33
C ARG A 74 16.80 -25.21 4.81
N GLY A 75 16.31 -26.18 5.58
CA GLY A 75 15.17 -27.02 5.22
C GLY A 75 15.39 -27.95 4.03
N GLY A 76 16.65 -28.15 3.65
CA GLY A 76 17.06 -29.06 2.58
C GLY A 76 16.97 -30.52 3.00
N ILE A 77 16.66 -31.37 2.03
CA ILE A 77 16.71 -32.82 2.12
C ILE A 77 17.69 -33.26 1.05
N ASP A 78 18.89 -33.66 1.46
CA ASP A 78 19.96 -34.02 0.55
C ASP A 78 20.19 -35.53 0.64
N ALA A 79 19.98 -36.23 -0.48
CA ALA A 79 20.21 -37.66 -0.59
C ALA A 79 21.56 -37.94 -1.26
N PHE A 80 22.36 -38.83 -0.67
CA PHE A 80 23.66 -39.26 -1.17
C PHE A 80 23.72 -40.78 -1.28
N ILE A 81 24.46 -41.30 -2.25
CA ILE A 81 24.76 -42.74 -2.37
C ILE A 81 26.20 -42.95 -1.92
N MET A 82 26.39 -43.74 -0.88
CA MET A 82 27.68 -44.18 -0.37
C MET A 82 27.92 -45.62 -0.80
N ALA A 83 29.02 -45.87 -1.51
CA ALA A 83 29.47 -47.21 -1.87
C ALA A 83 30.55 -47.67 -0.88
N VAL A 84 30.53 -48.95 -0.53
CA VAL A 84 31.52 -49.61 0.33
C VAL A 84 31.82 -51.02 -0.20
N PRO A 85 33.03 -51.54 0.07
CA PRO A 85 33.47 -52.82 -0.49
C PRO A 85 32.67 -54.01 0.05
N LYS A 86 32.21 -53.94 1.30
CA LYS A 86 31.43 -54.98 1.99
C LYS A 86 30.35 -54.33 2.88
N SER A 87 29.41 -55.14 3.35
CA SER A 87 28.40 -54.72 4.32
C SER A 87 29.06 -54.21 5.60
N LEU A 88 28.47 -53.19 6.22
CA LEU A 88 28.88 -52.72 7.55
C LEU A 88 28.19 -53.55 8.67
N GLY A 89 27.30 -54.46 8.32
CA GLY A 89 26.45 -55.20 9.27
C GLY A 89 25.39 -54.30 9.91
N LEU A 90 24.97 -54.62 11.13
CA LEU A 90 24.08 -53.75 11.91
C LEU A 90 24.83 -52.46 12.25
N LEU A 91 24.24 -51.32 11.90
CA LEU A 91 24.85 -50.03 12.18
C LEU A 91 24.89 -49.79 13.71
N ASN A 92 25.88 -49.03 14.19
CA ASN A 92 26.06 -48.75 15.62
C ASN A 92 25.94 -47.25 15.92
N TYR A 93 26.84 -46.47 15.34
CA TYR A 93 26.87 -45.02 15.50
C TYR A 93 27.38 -44.34 14.23
N MET A 94 27.07 -43.05 14.12
CA MET A 94 27.59 -42.16 13.10
C MET A 94 28.31 -41.00 13.77
N ARG A 95 29.60 -40.86 13.51
CA ARG A 95 30.39 -39.69 13.91
C ARG A 95 30.29 -38.64 12.81
N ILE A 96 29.89 -37.41 13.13
CA ILE A 96 29.69 -36.33 12.16
C ILE A 96 30.26 -35.02 12.68
N TRP A 97 30.94 -34.27 11.82
CA TRP A 97 31.52 -32.97 12.14
C TRP A 97 31.66 -32.09 10.90
N HIS A 98 32.00 -30.81 11.10
CA HIS A 98 32.30 -29.89 9.99
C HIS A 98 33.56 -29.08 10.23
N ASP A 99 34.12 -28.52 9.16
CA ASP A 99 35.37 -27.74 9.17
C ASP A 99 35.21 -26.27 9.61
N ASN A 100 33.98 -25.86 9.94
CA ASN A 100 33.60 -24.47 10.22
C ASN A 100 34.06 -23.45 9.15
N GLY A 101 34.26 -23.88 7.90
CA GLY A 101 34.81 -23.06 6.81
C GLY A 101 33.82 -22.08 6.18
N GLY A 102 32.52 -22.17 6.53
CA GLY A 102 31.49 -21.26 6.04
C GLY A 102 31.70 -19.80 6.49
N LEU A 103 31.28 -18.84 5.67
CA LEU A 103 31.37 -17.42 6.00
C LEU A 103 30.23 -16.99 6.95
N HIS A 104 30.57 -16.37 8.09
CA HIS A 104 29.61 -15.86 9.09
C HIS A 104 28.57 -16.92 9.52
N ASP A 105 27.28 -16.58 9.49
CA ASP A 105 26.14 -17.44 9.83
C ASP A 105 26.07 -18.76 9.03
N LYS A 106 26.83 -18.90 7.94
CA LYS A 106 26.89 -20.13 7.13
C LYS A 106 27.95 -21.12 7.60
N ALA A 107 28.70 -20.77 8.64
CA ALA A 107 29.61 -21.70 9.30
C ALA A 107 28.82 -22.71 10.14
N SER A 108 27.78 -22.22 10.82
CA SER A 108 26.84 -22.99 11.63
C SER A 108 25.94 -23.90 10.80
N TRP A 109 25.60 -25.06 11.33
CA TRP A 109 24.65 -26.00 10.73
C TRP A 109 23.67 -26.52 11.78
N PHE A 110 22.39 -26.63 11.46
CA PHE A 110 21.43 -27.32 12.33
C PHE A 110 21.01 -28.63 11.67
N LEU A 111 21.50 -29.74 12.20
CA LEU A 111 21.15 -31.07 11.73
C LEU A 111 19.89 -31.57 12.46
N LYS A 112 18.87 -31.97 11.72
CA LYS A 112 17.65 -32.53 12.30
C LYS A 112 17.84 -34.02 12.58
N TYR A 113 18.07 -34.81 11.53
CA TYR A 113 18.40 -36.24 11.60
C TYR A 113 18.97 -36.71 10.26
N ILE A 114 19.60 -37.88 10.27
CA ILE A 114 20.10 -38.59 9.09
C ILE A 114 19.42 -39.95 9.03
N ILE A 115 18.92 -40.33 7.86
CA ILE A 115 18.42 -41.68 7.59
C ILE A 115 19.46 -42.39 6.75
N VAL A 116 19.85 -43.58 7.17
CA VAL A 116 20.71 -44.47 6.38
C VAL A 116 19.87 -45.65 5.95
N ARG A 117 19.65 -45.77 4.65
CA ARG A 117 18.93 -46.88 4.03
C ARG A 117 19.94 -47.81 3.38
N ASP A 118 19.93 -49.06 3.79
CA ASP A 118 20.64 -50.12 3.09
C ASP A 118 19.90 -50.43 1.79
N LEU A 119 20.55 -50.33 0.63
CA LEU A 119 19.89 -50.51 -0.67
C LEU A 119 19.72 -51.98 -1.05
N GLN A 120 20.41 -52.90 -0.36
CA GLN A 120 20.32 -54.33 -0.58
C GLN A 120 19.18 -54.93 0.27
N THR A 121 19.09 -54.55 1.54
CA THR A 121 18.08 -55.06 2.47
C THR A 121 16.85 -54.16 2.57
N MET A 122 16.94 -52.91 2.12
CA MET A 122 15.92 -51.86 2.24
C MET A 122 15.61 -51.44 3.69
N GLU A 123 16.42 -51.86 4.65
CA GLU A 123 16.31 -51.48 6.06
C GLU A 123 16.76 -50.03 6.29
N LYS A 124 16.11 -49.32 7.22
CA LYS A 124 16.39 -47.91 7.53
C LYS A 124 16.84 -47.74 8.98
N SER A 125 18.03 -47.19 9.14
CA SER A 125 18.58 -46.74 10.42
C SER A 125 18.42 -45.22 10.55
N TYR A 126 18.07 -44.75 11.75
CA TYR A 126 17.81 -43.34 12.04
C TYR A 126 18.82 -42.80 13.04
N PHE A 127 19.45 -41.67 12.71
CA PHE A 127 20.36 -40.94 13.58
C PHE A 127 19.76 -39.57 13.90
N ILE A 128 19.17 -39.42 15.08
CA ILE A 128 18.49 -38.18 15.51
C ILE A 128 19.50 -37.26 16.20
N CYS A 129 19.53 -35.97 15.81
CA CYS A 129 20.42 -34.97 16.42
C CYS A 129 19.66 -33.76 17.00
N GLN A 130 18.89 -33.04 16.16
CA GLN A 130 18.13 -31.84 16.51
C GLN A 130 18.92 -30.73 17.23
N GLN A 131 20.21 -30.58 16.93
CA GLN A 131 21.10 -29.64 17.60
C GLN A 131 21.95 -28.85 16.60
N TRP A 132 22.50 -27.74 17.05
CA TRP A 132 23.45 -26.96 16.26
C TRP A 132 24.84 -27.60 16.26
N PHE A 133 25.49 -27.56 15.11
CA PHE A 133 26.92 -27.73 14.93
C PHE A 133 27.47 -26.33 14.67
N ALA A 134 27.98 -25.68 15.71
CA ALA A 134 28.42 -24.30 15.64
C ALA A 134 29.31 -23.98 16.84
N VAL A 135 30.33 -23.14 16.63
CA VAL A 135 31.15 -22.60 17.72
C VAL A 135 30.38 -21.55 18.52
N GLU A 136 29.48 -20.80 17.88
CA GLU A 136 28.82 -19.62 18.46
C GLU A 136 27.39 -19.89 18.98
N LYS A 137 26.86 -21.12 18.82
CA LYS A 137 25.45 -21.45 19.12
C LYS A 137 25.33 -22.77 19.87
N ASP A 138 24.33 -22.85 20.75
CA ASP A 138 23.94 -24.06 21.49
C ASP A 138 25.03 -24.54 22.47
N ASP A 139 25.62 -25.70 22.26
CA ASP A 139 26.66 -26.29 23.13
C ASP A 139 28.09 -26.08 22.61
N GLU A 140 28.27 -25.20 21.62
CA GLU A 140 29.57 -24.79 21.06
C GLU A 140 30.38 -25.93 20.43
N ARG A 141 29.72 -27.03 20.06
CA ARG A 141 30.36 -28.21 19.45
C ARG A 141 30.12 -28.26 17.96
N ILE A 142 31.18 -28.62 17.22
CA ILE A 142 31.16 -28.83 15.76
C ILE A 142 31.26 -30.31 15.38
N GLU A 143 31.25 -31.20 16.37
CA GLU A 143 31.43 -32.65 16.22
C GLU A 143 30.53 -33.40 17.21
N ARG A 144 29.91 -34.49 16.75
CA ARG A 144 29.06 -35.37 17.56
C ARG A 144 29.16 -36.83 17.11
N ILE A 145 28.94 -37.74 18.06
CA ILE A 145 28.69 -39.16 17.80
C ILE A 145 27.20 -39.41 18.02
N LEU A 146 26.49 -39.81 16.97
CA LEU A 146 25.07 -40.07 16.98
C LEU A 146 24.85 -41.59 17.03
N PRO A 147 24.31 -42.16 18.12
CA PRO A 147 23.90 -43.56 18.13
C PRO A 147 22.63 -43.77 17.29
N ILE A 148 22.32 -45.02 16.96
CA ILE A 148 21.02 -45.35 16.36
C ILE A 148 19.88 -45.00 17.31
N ALA A 149 18.87 -44.33 16.78
CA ALA A 149 17.65 -44.01 17.51
C ALA A 149 16.79 -45.27 17.71
N GLY A 150 16.58 -45.64 18.98
CA GLY A 150 15.63 -46.69 19.35
C GLY A 150 14.17 -46.28 19.11
N GLU A 151 13.26 -47.26 19.03
CA GLU A 151 11.82 -47.05 18.80
C GLU A 151 11.19 -46.02 19.76
N LEU A 152 11.60 -46.00 21.03
CA LEU A 152 11.09 -45.05 22.02
C LEU A 152 11.48 -43.59 21.73
N GLN A 153 12.67 -43.35 21.17
CA GLN A 153 13.14 -42.01 20.81
C GLN A 153 12.45 -41.48 19.54
N LYS A 154 12.07 -42.38 18.62
CA LYS A 154 11.24 -42.02 17.45
C LYS A 154 9.86 -41.48 17.86
N HIS A 155 9.36 -41.86 19.04
CA HIS A 155 8.05 -41.48 19.58
C HIS A 155 8.07 -40.42 20.70
N GLU A 156 9.20 -39.72 20.87
CA GLU A 156 9.29 -38.62 21.84
C GLU A 156 8.31 -37.50 21.47
N PHE A 157 7.47 -37.10 22.43
CA PHE A 157 6.39 -36.15 22.19
C PHE A 157 6.88 -34.80 21.64
N SER A 158 7.99 -34.30 22.17
CA SER A 158 8.63 -33.04 21.73
C SER A 158 9.00 -33.07 20.24
N TYR A 159 9.56 -34.19 19.79
CA TYR A 159 9.97 -34.44 18.42
C TYR A 159 8.77 -34.58 17.47
N VAL A 160 7.81 -35.43 17.84
CA VAL A 160 6.60 -35.66 17.04
C VAL A 160 5.78 -34.37 16.91
N LEU A 161 5.62 -33.62 18.01
CA LEU A 161 4.93 -32.33 18.02
C LEU A 161 5.63 -31.30 17.15
N SER A 162 6.95 -31.13 17.27
CA SER A 162 7.69 -30.16 16.44
C SER A 162 7.67 -30.53 14.95
N LYS A 163 7.83 -31.82 14.62
CA LYS A 163 7.74 -32.35 13.25
C LYS A 163 6.35 -32.07 12.68
N GLN A 164 5.30 -32.41 13.42
CA GLN A 164 3.92 -32.24 12.98
C GLN A 164 3.52 -30.77 12.88
N ALA A 165 3.89 -29.93 13.86
CA ALA A 165 3.61 -28.49 13.83
C ALA A 165 4.26 -27.82 12.62
N TYR A 166 5.52 -28.16 12.31
CA TYR A 166 6.19 -27.66 11.12
C TYR A 166 5.45 -28.07 9.85
N HIS A 167 5.14 -29.37 9.70
CA HIS A 167 4.41 -29.88 8.54
C HIS A 167 3.03 -29.23 8.37
N SER A 168 2.27 -29.10 9.46
CA SER A 168 0.97 -28.45 9.46
C SER A 168 1.05 -26.94 9.15
N VAL A 169 2.11 -26.24 9.55
CA VAL A 169 2.35 -24.83 9.16
C VAL A 169 2.73 -24.72 7.69
N THR A 170 3.66 -25.53 7.20
CA THR A 170 4.17 -25.39 5.83
C THR A 170 3.24 -25.93 4.77
N GLU A 171 2.37 -26.88 5.13
CA GLU A 171 1.42 -27.48 4.19
C GLU A 171 -0.02 -27.05 4.44
N GLY A 172 -0.43 -26.98 5.71
CA GLY A 172 -1.82 -26.70 6.11
C GLY A 172 -2.16 -25.23 6.29
N HIS A 173 -1.17 -24.35 6.52
CA HIS A 173 -1.41 -22.91 6.50
C HIS A 173 -1.45 -22.41 5.06
N LEU A 174 -2.65 -22.23 4.53
CA LEU A 174 -2.86 -21.91 3.11
C LEU A 174 -1.96 -20.76 2.61
N TRP A 175 -1.97 -19.63 3.32
CA TRP A 175 -1.20 -18.44 2.94
C TRP A 175 0.32 -18.56 3.16
N PHE A 176 0.74 -19.08 4.31
CA PHE A 176 2.16 -19.23 4.64
C PHE A 176 2.84 -20.32 3.81
N SER A 177 2.09 -21.33 3.37
CA SER A 177 2.60 -22.41 2.54
C SER A 177 3.15 -21.93 1.18
N ILE A 178 2.69 -20.79 0.65
CA ILE A 178 3.27 -20.17 -0.55
C ILE A 178 4.75 -19.80 -0.31
N PHE A 179 5.06 -19.30 0.89
CA PHE A 179 6.38 -18.79 1.24
C PHE A 179 7.30 -19.85 1.86
N SER A 180 6.74 -20.94 2.38
CA SER A 180 7.51 -21.92 3.16
C SER A 180 7.22 -23.39 2.77
N ARG A 181 6.63 -23.65 1.60
CA ARG A 181 6.47 -25.00 1.04
C ARG A 181 7.79 -25.81 1.11
N PRO A 182 7.76 -27.08 1.53
CA PRO A 182 8.90 -27.98 1.42
C PRO A 182 9.14 -28.35 -0.06
N PRO A 183 10.41 -28.41 -0.52
CA PRO A 183 10.73 -28.64 -1.93
C PRO A 183 10.20 -29.99 -2.46
N SER A 184 10.03 -30.99 -1.58
CA SER A 184 9.55 -32.33 -1.92
C SER A 184 8.05 -32.43 -2.28
N ASN A 185 7.21 -31.46 -1.90
CA ASN A 185 5.76 -31.61 -2.06
C ASN A 185 5.33 -31.40 -3.51
N LYS A 186 4.59 -32.32 -4.15
CA LYS A 186 4.15 -32.20 -5.56
C LYS A 186 3.25 -30.98 -5.87
N PHE A 187 2.58 -30.39 -4.87
CA PHE A 187 1.70 -29.23 -5.02
C PHE A 187 2.47 -27.90 -5.01
N THR A 188 2.53 -27.24 -6.17
CA THR A 188 3.40 -26.08 -6.45
C THR A 188 2.99 -24.79 -5.72
N CYS A 189 3.93 -23.85 -5.52
CA CYS A 189 3.61 -22.54 -4.96
C CYS A 189 2.63 -21.77 -5.85
N VAL A 190 2.68 -21.95 -7.17
CA VAL A 190 1.72 -21.32 -8.11
C VAL A 190 0.30 -21.83 -7.85
N GLN A 191 0.11 -23.15 -7.71
CA GLN A 191 -1.20 -23.72 -7.41
C GLN A 191 -1.72 -23.30 -6.02
N ARG A 192 -0.85 -23.22 -5.00
CA ARG A 192 -1.22 -22.69 -3.67
C ARG A 192 -1.69 -21.23 -3.76
N CYS A 193 -1.02 -20.43 -4.58
CA CYS A 193 -1.38 -19.04 -4.82
C CYS A 193 -2.75 -18.90 -5.49
N THR A 194 -3.05 -19.71 -6.52
CA THR A 194 -4.37 -19.68 -7.16
C THR A 194 -5.48 -20.09 -6.21
N CYS A 195 -5.28 -21.11 -5.38
CA CYS A 195 -6.24 -21.49 -4.33
C CYS A 195 -6.51 -20.36 -3.33
N CYS A 196 -5.46 -19.64 -2.91
CA CYS A 196 -5.61 -18.48 -2.02
C CYS A 196 -6.45 -17.36 -2.67
N PHE A 197 -6.22 -17.07 -3.95
CA PHE A 197 -7.03 -16.10 -4.67
C PHE A 197 -8.49 -16.53 -4.75
N VAL A 198 -8.76 -17.79 -5.12
CA VAL A 198 -10.13 -18.32 -5.17
C VAL A 198 -10.81 -18.18 -3.81
N LEU A 199 -10.15 -18.56 -2.71
CA LEU A 199 -10.72 -18.44 -1.36
C LEU A 199 -10.94 -17.00 -0.92
N LEU A 200 -10.07 -16.08 -1.32
CA LEU A 200 -10.28 -14.66 -1.07
C LEU A 200 -11.54 -14.18 -1.80
N PHE A 201 -11.65 -14.43 -3.11
CA PHE A 201 -12.81 -14.00 -3.90
C PHE A 201 -14.11 -14.66 -3.46
N THR A 202 -14.10 -15.94 -3.09
CA THR A 202 -15.30 -16.61 -2.55
C THR A 202 -15.67 -16.06 -1.18
N ALA A 203 -14.71 -15.73 -0.32
CA ALA A 203 -15.00 -15.06 0.95
C ALA A 203 -15.54 -13.64 0.75
N MET A 204 -15.07 -12.89 -0.26
CA MET A 204 -15.67 -11.60 -0.63
C MET A 204 -17.13 -11.80 -1.05
N LEU A 205 -17.41 -12.79 -1.90
CA LEU A 205 -18.76 -13.11 -2.37
C LEU A 205 -19.68 -13.57 -1.26
N LEU A 206 -19.22 -14.44 -0.35
CA LEU A 206 -20.00 -14.92 0.79
C LEU A 206 -20.33 -13.78 1.77
N ASN A 207 -19.39 -12.88 2.02
CA ASN A 207 -19.65 -11.69 2.86
C ASN A 207 -20.67 -10.74 2.21
N ILE A 208 -20.70 -10.64 0.88
CA ILE A 208 -21.75 -9.91 0.15
C ILE A 208 -23.10 -10.63 0.32
N LEU A 209 -23.14 -11.94 0.08
CA LEU A 209 -24.37 -12.73 0.16
C LEU A 209 -24.95 -12.75 1.58
N TYR A 210 -24.10 -12.80 2.61
CA TYR A 210 -24.50 -12.75 4.01
C TYR A 210 -25.15 -11.41 4.39
N ASN A 211 -24.62 -10.29 3.88
CA ASN A 211 -25.21 -8.97 4.08
C ASN A 211 -26.46 -8.71 3.22
N ASP A 212 -26.73 -9.56 2.22
CA ASP A 212 -27.89 -9.49 1.30
C ASP A 212 -29.05 -10.41 1.73
N GLN A 213 -28.99 -11.06 2.90
CA GLN A 213 -30.06 -11.94 3.43
C GLN A 213 -31.42 -11.26 3.72
N THR A 214 -31.70 -10.09 3.13
CA THR A 214 -33.06 -9.56 3.01
C THR A 214 -33.79 -9.93 1.73
N ASN A 215 -33.20 -10.65 0.75
CA ASN A 215 -33.97 -11.10 -0.42
C ASN A 215 -33.57 -12.51 -0.92
N GLU A 216 -34.59 -13.26 -1.34
CA GLU A 216 -34.65 -14.70 -1.59
C GLU A 216 -33.68 -15.25 -2.67
N ILE A 217 -33.29 -16.52 -2.50
CA ILE A 217 -32.38 -17.28 -3.36
C ILE A 217 -33.18 -18.24 -4.25
N ASN A 218 -32.90 -18.25 -5.56
CA ASN A 218 -33.08 -19.44 -6.41
C ASN A 218 -31.87 -19.62 -7.32
N THR A 219 -31.21 -20.77 -7.20
CA THR A 219 -30.08 -21.23 -8.03
C THR A 219 -30.54 -22.33 -8.98
N ASN A 220 -29.96 -22.42 -10.18
CA ASN A 220 -29.71 -23.71 -10.86
C ASN A 220 -28.68 -23.64 -12.02
N GLN A 221 -27.71 -24.57 -11.94
CA GLN A 221 -27.08 -25.41 -12.99
C GLN A 221 -25.96 -24.85 -13.94
N THR A 222 -24.72 -25.39 -13.81
CA THR A 222 -23.95 -26.39 -14.62
C THR A 222 -23.35 -25.81 -15.92
N GLY A 223 -22.13 -26.09 -16.39
CA GLY A 223 -21.09 -27.08 -16.10
C GLY A 223 -20.53 -27.57 -17.44
N GLY A 224 -19.36 -27.08 -17.88
CA GLY A 224 -18.69 -27.53 -19.10
C GLY A 224 -17.20 -27.16 -19.11
N SER A 225 -16.33 -28.14 -19.34
CA SER A 225 -14.86 -27.99 -19.36
C SER A 225 -14.32 -28.16 -20.78
N LEU A 226 -13.48 -27.22 -21.23
CA LEU A 226 -12.66 -27.32 -22.44
C LEU A 226 -11.19 -27.14 -22.05
N SER A 227 -10.30 -28.03 -22.48
CA SER A 227 -8.86 -27.94 -22.26
C SER A 227 -8.14 -27.45 -23.53
N PHE A 228 -7.09 -26.63 -23.34
CA PHE A 228 -6.16 -26.23 -24.40
C PHE A 228 -4.72 -26.28 -23.86
N GLY A 229 -3.96 -27.31 -24.24
CA GLY A 229 -2.50 -27.34 -24.11
C GLY A 229 -1.92 -27.22 -22.69
N PRO A 230 -0.64 -26.79 -22.56
CA PRO A 230 0.18 -26.97 -21.35
C PRO A 230 -0.16 -26.02 -20.18
N PHE A 231 -1.31 -25.33 -20.23
CA PHE A 231 -1.77 -24.45 -19.17
C PHE A 231 -3.02 -25.03 -18.49
N TYR A 232 -2.88 -25.53 -17.27
CA TYR A 232 -4.01 -25.94 -16.45
C TYR A 232 -4.48 -24.79 -15.56
N ILE A 233 -5.11 -23.77 -16.16
CA ILE A 233 -6.01 -22.85 -15.46
C ILE A 233 -7.41 -23.32 -15.80
N SER A 234 -8.20 -23.75 -14.82
CA SER A 234 -9.56 -24.22 -15.14
C SER A 234 -10.41 -23.03 -15.58
N SER A 235 -11.08 -23.15 -16.73
CA SER A 235 -12.02 -22.13 -17.23
C SER A 235 -13.09 -21.79 -16.17
N GLN A 236 -13.43 -22.76 -15.33
CA GLN A 236 -14.31 -22.61 -14.18
C GLN A 236 -13.77 -21.65 -13.11
N GLN A 237 -12.46 -21.68 -12.80
CA GLN A 237 -11.86 -20.76 -11.83
C GLN A 237 -11.85 -19.31 -12.34
N ILE A 238 -11.55 -19.09 -13.62
CA ILE A 238 -11.63 -17.75 -14.23
C ILE A 238 -13.08 -17.27 -14.27
N SER A 239 -14.02 -18.16 -14.62
CA SER A 239 -15.44 -17.85 -14.64
C SER A 239 -15.95 -17.49 -13.25
N ILE A 240 -15.54 -18.21 -12.20
CA ILE A 240 -15.86 -17.88 -10.81
C ILE A 240 -15.31 -16.49 -10.44
N VAL A 241 -14.06 -16.17 -10.81
CA VAL A 241 -13.47 -14.85 -10.52
C VAL A 241 -14.21 -13.74 -11.28
N LEU A 242 -14.55 -13.94 -12.54
CA LEU A 242 -15.27 -12.95 -13.35
C LEU A 242 -16.71 -12.76 -12.87
N ILE A 243 -17.42 -13.86 -12.58
CA ILE A 243 -18.79 -13.85 -12.06
C ILE A 243 -18.81 -13.19 -10.67
N SER A 244 -17.90 -13.57 -9.78
CA SER A 244 -17.80 -12.95 -8.45
C SER A 244 -17.43 -11.47 -8.54
N SER A 245 -16.48 -11.09 -9.40
CA SER A 245 -16.13 -9.68 -9.63
C SER A 245 -17.29 -8.88 -10.18
N PHE A 246 -18.05 -9.44 -11.12
CA PHE A 246 -19.25 -8.82 -11.67
C PHE A 246 -20.31 -8.59 -10.58
N PHE A 247 -20.62 -9.61 -9.78
CA PHE A 247 -21.58 -9.46 -8.67
C PHE A 247 -21.08 -8.50 -7.59
N ILE A 248 -19.77 -8.48 -7.28
CA ILE A 248 -19.17 -7.50 -6.36
C ILE A 248 -19.39 -6.08 -6.87
N ILE A 249 -19.12 -5.82 -8.16
CA ILE A 249 -19.26 -4.48 -8.75
C ILE A 249 -20.73 -4.05 -8.80
N VAL A 250 -21.61 -4.92 -9.33
CA VAL A 250 -23.04 -4.61 -9.47
C VAL A 250 -23.69 -4.36 -8.11
N ARG A 251 -23.39 -5.19 -7.11
CA ARG A 251 -23.94 -5.01 -5.75
C ARG A 251 -23.26 -3.88 -5.00
N GLY A 252 -21.97 -3.64 -5.22
CA GLY A 252 -21.24 -2.49 -4.68
C GLY A 252 -21.83 -1.16 -5.11
N ILE A 253 -22.33 -1.05 -6.36
CA ILE A 253 -23.03 0.14 -6.86
C ILE A 253 -24.39 0.32 -6.18
N GLN A 254 -25.06 -0.78 -5.81
CA GLN A 254 -26.37 -0.74 -5.14
C GLN A 254 -26.26 -0.41 -3.64
N PHE A 255 -25.16 -0.80 -2.99
CA PHE A 255 -24.88 -0.50 -1.60
C PHE A 255 -24.36 0.94 -1.46
N GLY A 256 -25.26 1.87 -1.11
CA GLY A 256 -24.85 3.23 -0.73
C GLY A 256 -23.75 3.26 0.33
N ASP A 257 -23.08 4.41 0.47
CA ASP A 257 -21.77 4.56 1.14
C ASP A 257 -21.64 3.88 2.52
N LEU A 258 -22.65 4.01 3.39
CA LEU A 258 -22.60 3.45 4.74
C LEU A 258 -22.57 1.92 4.78
N LYS A 259 -23.29 1.25 3.87
CA LYS A 259 -23.31 -0.22 3.79
C LYS A 259 -22.01 -0.75 3.20
N THR A 260 -21.50 -0.08 2.16
CA THR A 260 -20.22 -0.42 1.53
C THR A 260 -19.04 -0.28 2.48
N GLN A 261 -19.03 0.76 3.33
CA GLN A 261 -17.99 0.91 4.36
C GLN A 261 -18.06 -0.22 5.40
N LYS A 262 -19.24 -0.56 5.92
CA LYS A 262 -19.40 -1.68 6.87
C LYS A 262 -18.95 -3.01 6.26
N TRP A 263 -19.35 -3.27 5.01
CA TRP A 263 -18.92 -4.44 4.26
C TRP A 263 -17.40 -4.52 4.09
N LEU A 264 -16.75 -3.42 3.70
CA LEU A 264 -15.29 -3.41 3.54
C LEU A 264 -14.59 -3.66 4.87
N THR A 265 -15.08 -3.08 5.97
CA THR A 265 -14.51 -3.31 7.30
C THR A 265 -14.69 -4.74 7.80
N SER A 266 -15.84 -5.38 7.55
CA SER A 266 -16.07 -6.78 7.95
C SER A 266 -15.20 -7.74 7.15
N LEU A 267 -15.00 -7.46 5.86
CA LEU A 267 -14.15 -8.24 4.97
C LEU A 267 -12.67 -8.17 5.36
N ILE A 268 -12.15 -6.96 5.60
CA ILE A 268 -10.77 -6.75 6.04
C ILE A 268 -10.56 -7.43 7.41
N SER A 269 -11.47 -7.21 8.36
CA SER A 269 -11.38 -7.82 9.68
C SER A 269 -11.44 -9.36 9.63
N GLY A 270 -12.34 -9.92 8.80
CA GLY A 270 -12.47 -11.36 8.62
C GLY A 270 -11.24 -12.00 7.98
N PHE A 271 -10.65 -11.33 6.97
CA PHE A 271 -9.40 -11.77 6.34
C PHE A 271 -8.24 -11.82 7.33
N PHE A 272 -8.02 -10.74 8.08
CA PHE A 272 -6.92 -10.68 9.05
C PHE A 272 -7.15 -11.62 10.24
N SER A 273 -8.39 -11.77 10.72
CA SER A 273 -8.73 -12.75 11.76
C SER A 273 -8.46 -14.18 11.30
N SER A 274 -8.78 -14.51 10.04
CA SER A 274 -8.47 -15.82 9.47
C SER A 274 -6.98 -16.12 9.43
N ILE A 275 -6.16 -15.15 8.98
CA ILE A 275 -4.71 -15.32 8.84
C ILE A 275 -4.00 -15.33 10.20
N LEU A 276 -4.35 -14.42 11.11
CA LEU A 276 -3.60 -14.20 12.35
C LEU A 276 -4.09 -15.06 13.52
N LEU A 277 -5.37 -15.44 13.54
CA LEU A 277 -5.98 -16.15 14.68
C LEU A 277 -6.41 -17.56 14.30
N ILE A 278 -7.34 -17.69 13.34
CA ILE A 278 -8.03 -18.97 13.09
C ILE A 278 -7.08 -20.03 12.52
N GLN A 279 -6.25 -19.66 11.53
CA GLN A 279 -5.32 -20.61 10.90
C GLN A 279 -4.21 -21.09 11.86
N PRO A 280 -3.50 -20.21 12.59
CA PRO A 280 -2.53 -20.64 13.60
C PRO A 280 -3.14 -21.51 14.70
N LEU A 281 -4.32 -21.14 15.22
CA LEU A 281 -5.02 -21.91 16.24
C LEU A 281 -5.35 -23.32 15.74
N LYS A 282 -5.89 -23.43 14.52
CA LYS A 282 -6.19 -24.72 13.87
C LYS A 282 -4.95 -25.59 13.73
N ILE A 283 -3.82 -25.00 13.36
CA ILE A 283 -2.55 -25.73 13.15
C ILE A 283 -2.02 -26.28 14.47
N VAL A 284 -2.03 -25.47 15.54
CA VAL A 284 -1.61 -25.93 16.87
C VAL A 284 -2.55 -27.03 17.36
N ALA A 285 -3.86 -26.85 17.22
CA ALA A 285 -4.86 -27.85 17.64
C ALA A 285 -4.68 -29.19 16.91
N LEU A 286 -4.49 -29.16 15.57
CA LEU A 286 -4.22 -30.37 14.79
C LEU A 286 -2.88 -31.00 15.19
N ALA A 287 -1.81 -30.21 15.33
CA ALA A 287 -0.50 -30.73 15.70
C ALA A 287 -0.51 -31.43 17.07
N VAL A 288 -1.18 -30.83 18.05
CA VAL A 288 -1.38 -31.41 19.39
C VAL A 288 -2.24 -32.69 19.29
N PHE A 289 -3.35 -32.66 18.55
CA PHE A 289 -4.20 -33.83 18.36
C PHE A 289 -3.42 -35.02 17.76
N PHE A 290 -2.68 -34.80 16.67
CA PHE A 290 -1.87 -35.85 16.05
C PHE A 290 -0.74 -36.33 16.97
N ALA A 291 -0.10 -35.43 17.74
CA ALA A 291 0.96 -35.79 18.68
C ALA A 291 0.47 -36.66 19.85
N PHE A 292 -0.77 -36.46 20.31
CA PHE A 292 -1.36 -37.25 21.41
C PHE A 292 -2.05 -38.53 20.93
N PHE A 293 -2.83 -38.48 19.86
CA PHE A 293 -3.73 -39.57 19.48
C PHE A 293 -3.19 -40.49 18.37
N ILE A 294 -2.32 -40.01 17.48
CA ILE A 294 -1.77 -40.81 16.36
C ILE A 294 -0.29 -41.05 16.64
N ARG A 295 -0.03 -41.94 17.60
CA ARG A 295 1.31 -42.28 18.06
C ARG A 295 1.91 -43.52 17.38
N LYS A 296 1.19 -44.19 16.46
CA LYS A 296 1.66 -45.41 15.77
C LYS A 296 1.63 -45.28 14.24
N SER A 297 2.81 -45.57 13.65
CA SER A 297 3.16 -46.07 12.31
C SER A 297 2.16 -45.90 11.17
N ASP A 298 2.48 -44.98 10.25
CA ASP A 298 2.31 -45.15 8.79
C ASP A 298 3.06 -44.04 8.00
N LYS A 299 3.45 -42.94 8.67
CA LYS A 299 4.18 -41.84 8.02
C LYS A 299 5.69 -42.03 7.86
N ASP A 300 6.28 -43.04 8.49
CA ASP A 300 7.69 -43.38 8.25
C ASP A 300 7.88 -44.15 6.92
N ASN A 301 6.78 -44.67 6.36
CA ASN A 301 6.70 -45.15 4.98
C ASN A 301 6.68 -43.98 4.00
N GLU A 302 5.89 -42.94 4.27
CA GLU A 302 5.80 -41.72 3.44
C GLU A 302 7.19 -41.12 3.15
N ALA A 303 8.06 -40.94 4.15
CA ALA A 303 9.41 -40.37 3.96
C ALA A 303 10.31 -41.11 2.96
N ALA A 304 10.09 -42.41 2.74
CA ALA A 304 10.84 -43.21 1.76
C ALA A 304 10.06 -43.51 0.48
N GLU A 305 8.74 -43.54 0.54
CA GLU A 305 7.88 -43.52 -0.64
C GLU A 305 8.08 -42.20 -1.43
N TYR A 306 8.43 -41.10 -0.75
CA TYR A 306 8.79 -39.82 -1.37
C TYR A 306 10.14 -39.80 -2.14
N LEU A 307 10.99 -40.83 -1.99
CA LEU A 307 12.23 -40.95 -2.76
C LEU A 307 12.20 -42.11 -3.76
N ASP A 308 11.41 -43.16 -3.53
CA ASP A 308 11.13 -44.21 -4.54
C ASP A 308 10.46 -43.62 -5.79
N ASP A 309 9.47 -42.72 -5.61
CA ASP A 309 8.78 -42.04 -6.72
C ASP A 309 9.70 -41.12 -7.56
N ASN A 310 10.85 -40.70 -7.02
CA ASN A 310 11.79 -39.84 -7.74
C ASN A 310 12.78 -40.64 -8.61
N VAL A 311 12.83 -41.96 -8.49
CA VAL A 311 13.56 -42.83 -9.43
C VAL A 311 12.81 -42.95 -10.76
N ASP A 312 11.49 -42.75 -10.76
CA ASP A 312 10.62 -42.83 -11.95
C ASP A 312 10.27 -41.48 -12.60
N LEU A 313 10.85 -40.36 -12.16
CA LEU A 313 10.69 -39.07 -12.84
C LEU A 313 11.71 -38.88 -13.96
N ASN A 314 11.63 -39.76 -14.95
CA ASN A 314 12.20 -39.57 -16.28
C ASN A 314 11.18 -39.89 -17.38
N HIS A 315 9.97 -39.37 -17.26
CA HIS A 315 9.04 -39.23 -18.39
C HIS A 315 8.27 -37.91 -18.29
N ASN A 316 8.97 -36.81 -18.51
CA ASN A 316 8.38 -35.61 -19.11
C ASN A 316 9.39 -35.10 -20.14
N GLU A 317 9.13 -35.49 -21.39
CA GLU A 317 9.85 -35.08 -22.59
C GLU A 317 9.67 -33.57 -22.84
N GLU A 318 10.42 -32.72 -22.13
CA GLU A 318 10.59 -31.31 -22.52
C GLU A 318 12.03 -30.79 -22.34
N TYR A 319 13.00 -31.69 -22.16
CA TYR A 319 14.43 -31.36 -22.14
C TYR A 319 15.32 -32.29 -22.97
N ILE A 320 14.72 -33.13 -23.82
CA ILE A 320 15.48 -33.91 -24.81
C ILE A 320 15.67 -33.04 -26.05
N HIS A 321 16.59 -32.09 -26.01
CA HIS A 321 17.43 -31.75 -27.15
C HIS A 321 18.66 -30.98 -26.66
N SER A 322 19.83 -31.52 -26.97
CA SER A 322 21.19 -31.03 -26.70
C SER A 322 21.79 -31.32 -25.32
N ARG A 323 22.29 -32.55 -25.13
CA ARG A 323 23.74 -32.82 -25.14
C ARG A 323 24.02 -34.31 -24.94
N GLU A 324 24.98 -34.79 -25.74
CA GLU A 324 25.54 -36.12 -25.73
C GLU A 324 25.97 -36.56 -24.32
N SER A 325 25.80 -37.85 -24.06
CA SER A 325 26.34 -38.53 -22.89
C SER A 325 27.87 -38.42 -22.84
N PRO A 326 28.44 -38.21 -21.64
CA PRO A 326 29.72 -38.84 -21.36
C PRO A 326 29.69 -39.47 -19.96
N PHE A 327 29.52 -40.79 -19.93
CA PHE A 327 30.22 -41.59 -18.93
C PHE A 327 31.72 -41.42 -19.23
N THR A 328 32.35 -40.43 -18.59
CA THR A 328 33.81 -40.31 -18.56
C THR A 328 34.18 -39.78 -17.18
N TYR A 329 34.77 -40.65 -16.37
CA TYR A 329 35.40 -40.29 -15.12
C TYR A 329 36.38 -39.13 -15.36
N ARG A 330 36.09 -37.97 -14.77
CA ARG A 330 37.09 -36.91 -14.60
C ARG A 330 37.35 -36.75 -13.12
N SER A 331 38.31 -37.55 -12.62
CA SER A 331 38.93 -37.31 -11.33
C SER A 331 39.71 -35.99 -11.42
N GLN A 332 39.28 -34.99 -10.67
CA GLN A 332 40.13 -33.89 -10.23
C GLN A 332 39.47 -33.22 -9.02
N THR A 333 39.78 -33.75 -7.85
CA THR A 333 39.73 -33.00 -6.59
C THR A 333 40.78 -31.89 -6.66
N SER A 334 40.37 -30.74 -7.17
CA SER A 334 41.02 -29.47 -6.87
C SER A 334 39.95 -28.58 -6.24
N ASN A 335 40.31 -27.80 -5.22
CA ASN A 335 39.43 -26.76 -4.70
C ASN A 335 39.06 -25.85 -5.89
N VAL A 336 37.89 -26.07 -6.49
CA VAL A 336 37.44 -25.32 -7.67
C VAL A 336 37.13 -23.91 -7.19
N ARG A 337 38.15 -23.07 -7.24
CA ARG A 337 37.98 -21.63 -7.37
C ARG A 337 37.26 -21.48 -8.70
N LEU A 338 35.96 -21.15 -8.66
CA LEU A 338 35.15 -20.85 -9.85
C LEU A 338 36.00 -20.01 -10.82
N ASN A 339 36.04 -20.42 -12.09
CA ASN A 339 36.76 -19.67 -13.11
C ASN A 339 36.27 -18.21 -13.10
N GLU A 340 37.15 -17.25 -13.38
CA GLU A 340 36.80 -15.82 -13.26
C GLU A 340 35.59 -15.43 -14.12
N SER A 341 35.41 -16.12 -15.26
CA SER A 341 34.24 -16.05 -16.14
C SER A 341 32.96 -16.64 -15.54
N GLU A 342 33.03 -17.79 -14.86
CA GLU A 342 31.89 -18.40 -14.15
C GLU A 342 31.48 -17.59 -12.94
N LEU A 343 32.46 -17.05 -12.19
CA LEU A 343 32.22 -16.15 -11.07
C LEU A 343 31.55 -14.85 -11.54
N ALA A 344 31.96 -14.30 -12.69
CA ALA A 344 31.31 -13.15 -13.31
C ALA A 344 29.86 -13.47 -13.71
N CYS A 345 29.61 -14.64 -14.31
CA CYS A 345 28.25 -15.10 -14.66
C CYS A 345 27.33 -15.23 -13.43
N VAL A 346 27.82 -15.87 -12.35
CA VAL A 346 27.07 -16.04 -11.10
C VAL A 346 26.83 -14.70 -10.40
N ARG A 347 27.79 -13.76 -10.46
CA ARG A 347 27.62 -12.39 -9.95
C ARG A 347 26.57 -11.63 -10.73
N ASP A 348 26.56 -11.75 -12.05
CA ASP A 348 25.57 -11.10 -12.93
C ASP A 348 24.15 -11.66 -12.68
N GLN A 349 24.00 -12.99 -12.56
CA GLN A 349 22.72 -13.59 -12.15
C GLN A 349 22.25 -13.07 -10.79
N ARG A 350 23.14 -13.00 -9.80
CA ARG A 350 22.78 -12.51 -8.47
C ARG A 350 22.41 -11.02 -8.48
N LEU A 351 23.08 -10.21 -9.28
CA LEU A 351 22.72 -8.81 -9.48
C LEU A 351 21.32 -8.68 -10.12
N LYS A 352 21.02 -9.49 -11.13
CA LYS A 352 19.69 -9.58 -11.74
C LYS A 352 18.62 -9.98 -10.72
N GLU A 353 18.89 -10.96 -9.86
CA GLU A 353 17.96 -11.36 -8.78
C GLU A 353 17.71 -10.23 -7.79
N ILE A 354 18.77 -9.59 -7.28
CA ILE A 354 18.66 -8.47 -6.33
C ILE A 354 17.89 -7.30 -6.96
N HIS A 355 18.16 -7.01 -8.23
CA HIS A 355 17.50 -5.95 -8.97
C HIS A 355 16.01 -6.25 -9.15
N MET A 356 15.66 -7.48 -9.57
CA MET A 356 14.28 -7.93 -9.71
C MET A 356 13.50 -7.81 -8.40
N TRP A 357 14.08 -8.27 -7.28
CA TRP A 357 13.45 -8.19 -5.96
C TRP A 357 13.26 -6.75 -5.48
N THR A 358 14.20 -5.88 -5.78
CA THR A 358 14.11 -4.45 -5.48
C THR A 358 12.97 -3.82 -6.27
N ILE A 359 12.87 -4.09 -7.58
CA ILE A 359 11.79 -3.61 -8.45
C ILE A 359 10.43 -4.14 -7.98
N ILE A 360 10.29 -5.44 -7.73
CA ILE A 360 9.02 -6.04 -7.28
C ILE A 360 8.56 -5.38 -5.98
N ARG A 361 9.47 -5.21 -5.00
CA ARG A 361 9.15 -4.53 -3.75
C ARG A 361 8.70 -3.10 -4.02
N GLU A 362 9.40 -2.34 -4.85
CA GLU A 362 9.02 -0.98 -5.21
C GLU A 362 7.64 -0.92 -5.87
N ILE A 363 7.33 -1.83 -6.80
CA ILE A 363 6.02 -1.94 -7.45
C ILE A 363 4.91 -2.18 -6.44
N VAL A 364 5.09 -3.13 -5.51
CA VAL A 364 4.06 -3.44 -4.50
C VAL A 364 3.79 -2.24 -3.60
N PHE A 365 4.84 -1.60 -3.06
CA PHE A 365 4.70 -0.41 -2.22
C PHE A 365 4.06 0.76 -2.98
N TYR A 366 4.42 0.89 -4.25
CA TYR A 366 3.89 1.91 -5.13
C TYR A 366 2.40 1.70 -5.45
N PHE A 367 1.98 0.46 -5.72
CA PHE A 367 0.58 0.13 -5.98
C PHE A 367 -0.30 0.34 -4.74
N CYS A 368 0.19 -0.04 -3.55
CA CYS A 368 -0.50 0.26 -2.30
C CYS A 368 -0.67 1.77 -2.09
N PHE A 369 0.36 2.56 -2.40
CA PHE A 369 0.29 4.02 -2.31
C PHE A 369 -0.70 4.62 -3.31
N LEU A 370 -0.76 4.11 -4.54
CA LEU A 370 -1.71 4.57 -5.56
C LEU A 370 -3.16 4.26 -5.16
N ILE A 371 -3.44 3.07 -4.61
CA ILE A 371 -4.76 2.74 -4.06
C ILE A 371 -5.13 3.71 -2.93
N LEU A 372 -4.20 4.01 -2.02
CA LEU A 372 -4.45 4.95 -0.92
C LEU A 372 -4.73 6.37 -1.43
N ILE A 373 -3.97 6.85 -2.42
CA ILE A 373 -4.24 8.13 -3.06
C ILE A 373 -5.64 8.14 -3.67
N TYR A 374 -5.99 7.11 -4.45
CA TYR A 374 -7.30 7.03 -5.09
C TYR A 374 -8.44 7.07 -4.07
N LEU A 375 -8.33 6.30 -2.99
CA LEU A 375 -9.29 6.32 -1.88
C LEU A 375 -9.39 7.70 -1.23
N MET A 376 -8.27 8.38 -1.01
CA MET A 376 -8.27 9.74 -0.45
C MET A 376 -8.93 10.75 -1.38
N THR A 377 -8.62 10.72 -2.68
CA THR A 377 -9.22 11.63 -3.66
C THR A 377 -10.74 11.42 -3.76
N TYR A 378 -11.20 10.17 -3.68
CA TYR A 378 -12.63 9.86 -3.66
C TYR A 378 -13.32 10.42 -2.41
N ILE A 379 -12.67 10.33 -1.24
CA ILE A 379 -13.22 10.87 0.01
C ILE A 379 -13.29 12.41 -0.02
N ILE A 380 -12.34 13.07 -0.67
CA ILE A 380 -12.26 14.54 -0.72
C ILE A 380 -13.21 15.13 -1.77
N MET A 381 -13.40 14.46 -2.91
CA MET A 381 -14.27 14.96 -3.98
C MET A 381 -15.75 14.83 -3.63
N ASN A 382 -16.47 15.95 -3.65
CA ASN A 382 -17.93 15.98 -3.60
C ASN A 382 -18.49 16.30 -5.00
N SER A 383 -19.24 15.38 -5.60
CA SER A 383 -19.84 15.56 -6.94
C SER A 383 -20.85 16.72 -6.99
N ASN A 384 -21.53 16.98 -5.87
CA ASN A 384 -22.56 18.02 -5.78
C ASN A 384 -21.97 19.44 -5.71
N ALA A 385 -20.66 19.57 -5.44
CA ALA A 385 -20.00 20.87 -5.34
C ALA A 385 -20.09 21.68 -6.63
N PHE A 386 -19.95 21.04 -7.78
CA PHE A 386 -20.09 21.70 -9.07
C PHE A 386 -21.51 22.25 -9.27
N PHE A 387 -22.53 21.45 -8.99
CA PHE A 387 -23.93 21.84 -9.18
C PHE A 387 -24.34 22.98 -8.26
N GLN A 388 -23.89 22.97 -7.00
CA GLN A 388 -24.18 24.05 -6.06
C GLN A 388 -23.53 25.37 -6.48
N VAL A 389 -22.25 25.34 -6.88
CA VAL A 389 -21.56 26.54 -7.37
C VAL A 389 -22.22 27.09 -8.63
N ASN A 390 -22.59 26.21 -9.55
CA ASN A 390 -23.27 26.62 -10.78
C ASN A 390 -24.65 27.22 -10.51
N HIS A 391 -25.41 26.65 -9.57
CA HIS A 391 -26.68 27.19 -9.12
C HIS A 391 -26.51 28.59 -8.52
N LEU A 392 -25.59 28.76 -7.56
CA LEU A 392 -25.35 30.05 -6.90
C LEU A 392 -24.84 31.12 -7.87
N ARG A 393 -24.02 30.73 -8.85
CA ARG A 393 -23.57 31.61 -9.92
C ARG A 393 -24.76 32.14 -10.73
N ASN A 394 -25.62 31.25 -11.21
CA ASN A 394 -26.78 31.66 -12.00
C ASN A 394 -27.79 32.46 -11.16
N TYR A 395 -27.93 32.11 -9.88
CA TYR A 395 -28.85 32.76 -8.96
C TYR A 395 -28.46 34.21 -8.65
N PHE A 396 -27.20 34.46 -8.26
CA PHE A 396 -26.75 35.82 -7.91
C PHE A 396 -26.40 36.70 -9.11
N LEU A 397 -25.96 36.11 -10.23
CA LEU A 397 -25.62 36.89 -11.43
C LEU A 397 -26.82 37.11 -12.36
N ASN A 398 -27.93 36.40 -12.13
CA ASN A 398 -29.23 36.53 -12.79
C ASN A 398 -29.16 36.97 -14.27
N THR A 399 -28.54 36.13 -15.11
CA THR A 399 -28.21 36.42 -16.52
C THR A 399 -29.41 36.68 -17.44
N ASN A 400 -30.65 36.63 -16.92
CA ASN A 400 -31.88 36.72 -17.69
C ASN A 400 -32.54 38.12 -17.63
N GLN A 401 -32.10 39.02 -16.74
CA GLN A 401 -32.55 40.42 -16.69
C GLN A 401 -31.39 41.36 -17.05
N ILE A 402 -31.52 42.05 -18.18
CA ILE A 402 -30.42 42.81 -18.82
C ILE A 402 -29.95 44.00 -17.97
N ASP A 403 -30.84 44.60 -17.17
CA ASP A 403 -30.57 45.87 -16.48
C ASP A 403 -29.89 45.71 -15.10
N ASN A 404 -29.85 44.51 -14.54
CA ASN A 404 -29.38 44.25 -13.16
C ASN A 404 -28.29 43.15 -13.07
N ASP A 405 -27.56 42.89 -14.16
CA ASP A 405 -26.47 41.91 -14.18
C ASP A 405 -25.22 42.47 -13.48
N TYR A 406 -24.75 41.76 -12.44
CA TYR A 406 -23.56 42.14 -11.68
C TYR A 406 -22.32 42.28 -12.57
N THR A 407 -22.20 41.48 -13.62
CA THR A 407 -21.00 41.44 -14.48
C THR A 407 -20.87 42.67 -15.38
N LYS A 408 -21.94 43.44 -15.57
CA LYS A 408 -22.00 44.60 -16.46
C LYS A 408 -22.00 45.94 -15.72
N ILE A 409 -21.86 45.92 -14.39
CA ILE A 409 -21.83 47.13 -13.57
C ILE A 409 -20.59 47.96 -13.93
N SER A 410 -20.82 49.21 -14.34
CA SER A 410 -19.77 50.15 -14.74
C SER A 410 -19.79 51.47 -13.95
N THR A 411 -20.95 51.85 -13.40
CA THR A 411 -21.15 53.08 -12.63
C THR A 411 -21.59 52.82 -11.18
N ILE A 412 -21.36 53.80 -10.30
CA ILE A 412 -21.69 53.70 -8.87
C ILE A 412 -23.21 53.55 -8.68
N ASP A 413 -24.01 54.26 -9.48
CA ASP A 413 -25.47 54.18 -9.40
C ASP A 413 -25.98 52.79 -9.80
N GLN A 414 -25.37 52.17 -10.83
CA GLN A 414 -25.67 50.79 -11.22
C GLN A 414 -25.30 49.80 -10.09
N TYR A 415 -24.21 50.06 -9.37
CA TYR A 415 -23.80 49.24 -8.23
C TYR A 415 -24.82 49.31 -7.08
N TRP A 416 -25.28 50.51 -6.73
CA TRP A 416 -26.30 50.69 -5.70
C TRP A 416 -27.64 50.07 -6.10
N ASN A 417 -28.07 50.30 -7.35
CA ASN A 417 -29.28 49.68 -7.90
C ASN A 417 -29.23 48.15 -7.84
N TRP A 418 -28.10 47.54 -8.22
CA TRP A 418 -27.90 46.10 -8.10
C TRP A 418 -27.94 45.63 -6.65
N LEU A 419 -27.27 46.36 -5.74
CA LEU A 419 -27.19 46.00 -4.33
C LEU A 419 -28.59 45.98 -3.69
N GLU A 420 -29.39 47.02 -3.91
CA GLU A 420 -30.71 47.15 -3.31
C GLU A 420 -31.75 46.21 -3.95
N ASN A 421 -31.85 46.21 -5.28
CA ASN A 421 -32.94 45.51 -5.97
C ASN A 421 -32.66 44.02 -6.21
N SER A 422 -31.38 43.63 -6.39
CA SER A 422 -31.02 42.23 -6.68
C SER A 422 -30.37 41.55 -5.49
N PHE A 423 -29.29 42.11 -4.94
CA PHE A 423 -28.49 41.42 -3.92
C PHE A 423 -29.23 41.26 -2.59
N ILE A 424 -29.85 42.33 -2.06
CA ILE A 424 -30.62 42.29 -0.80
C ILE A 424 -31.86 41.40 -0.92
N SER A 425 -32.58 41.47 -2.05
CA SER A 425 -33.73 40.60 -2.31
C SER A 425 -33.35 39.11 -2.33
N ASN A 426 -32.19 38.79 -2.89
CA ASN A 426 -31.69 37.42 -3.00
C ASN A 426 -31.19 36.85 -1.67
N ILE A 427 -30.72 37.67 -0.73
CA ILE A 427 -30.06 37.20 0.50
C ILE A 427 -31.02 36.86 1.63
N HIS A 428 -32.25 37.35 1.55
CA HIS A 428 -33.30 37.10 2.53
C HIS A 428 -34.48 36.40 1.88
N ALA A 429 -34.96 35.31 2.50
CA ALA A 429 -36.17 34.63 2.05
C ALA A 429 -37.35 35.61 1.92
N GLN A 430 -37.90 35.71 0.71
CA GLN A 430 -39.08 36.52 0.42
C GLN A 430 -40.37 35.76 0.75
N GLU A 431 -41.48 36.49 0.73
CA GLU A 431 -42.83 35.92 0.87
C GLU A 431 -43.10 34.85 -0.19
N TRP A 432 -44.01 33.94 0.14
CA TRP A 432 -44.46 32.91 -0.79
C TRP A 432 -45.34 33.52 -1.89
N TYR A 433 -45.56 32.75 -2.97
CA TYR A 433 -46.41 33.16 -4.09
C TYR A 433 -47.86 33.49 -3.67
N ASN A 434 -48.29 33.01 -2.50
CA ASN A 434 -49.59 33.25 -1.89
C ASN A 434 -49.56 34.38 -0.84
N GLY A 435 -48.45 35.10 -0.68
CA GLY A 435 -48.28 36.19 0.28
C GLY A 435 -48.02 35.74 1.72
N ASP A 436 -47.86 34.43 1.96
CA ASP A 436 -47.53 33.94 3.30
C ASP A 436 -46.09 34.30 3.67
N ALA A 437 -45.91 34.72 4.92
CA ALA A 437 -44.58 34.98 5.47
C ALA A 437 -43.73 33.69 5.53
N PRO A 438 -42.42 33.76 5.24
CA PRO A 438 -41.53 32.61 5.24
C PRO A 438 -41.17 32.18 6.68
N GLN A 439 -42.10 31.49 7.35
CA GLN A 439 -41.92 31.02 8.73
C GLN A 439 -40.70 30.08 8.86
N ASN A 440 -39.83 30.33 9.84
CA ASN A 440 -38.59 29.58 10.10
C ASN A 440 -37.54 29.60 8.98
N LEU A 441 -37.65 30.50 8.01
CA LEU A 441 -36.71 30.63 6.89
C LEU A 441 -35.85 31.90 6.93
N ASN A 442 -35.86 32.65 8.04
CA ASN A 442 -35.13 33.92 8.18
C ASN A 442 -33.60 33.80 7.98
N VAL A 443 -33.06 32.59 8.11
CA VAL A 443 -31.64 32.27 7.94
C VAL A 443 -31.34 31.77 6.51
N PHE A 444 -32.37 31.49 5.70
CA PHE A 444 -32.20 31.05 4.32
C PHE A 444 -32.19 32.23 3.37
N ILE A 445 -31.43 32.08 2.29
CA ILE A 445 -31.51 32.98 1.15
C ILE A 445 -32.81 32.70 0.37
N ASN A 446 -33.15 33.55 -0.59
CA ASN A 446 -34.45 33.47 -1.26
C ASN A 446 -34.65 32.22 -2.15
N ASP A 447 -33.60 31.41 -2.35
CA ASP A 447 -33.71 30.07 -2.93
C ASP A 447 -34.32 29.02 -1.98
N LYS A 448 -34.51 29.38 -0.71
CA LYS A 448 -35.11 28.56 0.36
C LYS A 448 -34.36 27.25 0.66
N SER A 449 -33.13 27.10 0.17
CA SER A 449 -32.32 25.89 0.31
C SER A 449 -30.95 26.18 0.93
N ASN A 450 -30.28 27.26 0.54
CA ASN A 450 -29.01 27.67 1.13
C ASN A 450 -29.23 28.53 2.38
N ARG A 451 -28.59 28.17 3.49
CA ARG A 451 -28.58 28.93 4.74
C ARG A 451 -27.42 29.91 4.77
N LEU A 452 -27.70 31.17 5.06
CA LEU A 452 -26.68 32.16 5.37
C LEU A 452 -26.10 31.89 6.76
N ILE A 453 -24.78 31.69 6.84
CA ILE A 453 -24.07 31.51 8.10
C ILE A 453 -23.45 32.83 8.53
N GLY A 454 -23.86 33.29 9.70
CA GLY A 454 -23.41 34.56 10.27
C GLY A 454 -24.09 35.74 9.60
N ARG A 455 -23.30 36.71 9.16
CA ARG A 455 -23.78 37.93 8.49
C ARG A 455 -22.96 38.20 7.24
N VAL A 456 -23.56 38.95 6.34
CA VAL A 456 -22.87 39.51 5.18
C VAL A 456 -21.92 40.59 5.66
N LEU A 457 -20.67 40.54 5.20
CA LEU A 457 -19.65 41.53 5.53
C LEU A 457 -19.33 42.32 4.28
N MET A 458 -19.50 43.63 4.36
CA MET A 458 -19.11 44.57 3.31
C MET A 458 -17.87 45.32 3.78
N ARG A 459 -16.77 45.23 3.03
CA ARG A 459 -15.49 45.87 3.33
C ARG A 459 -15.13 46.83 2.21
N GLN A 460 -14.60 47.99 2.57
CA GLN A 460 -14.10 48.99 1.61
C GLN A 460 -12.59 49.17 1.76
N LEU A 461 -11.90 49.35 0.63
CA LEU A 461 -10.51 49.76 0.56
C LEU A 461 -10.42 51.15 -0.04
N ARG A 462 -9.60 52.01 0.57
CA ARG A 462 -9.44 53.43 0.22
C ARG A 462 -7.97 53.84 0.18
N VAL A 463 -7.72 54.91 -0.57
CA VAL A 463 -6.39 55.51 -0.72
C VAL A 463 -6.36 56.91 -0.11
N LYS A 464 -5.24 57.27 0.52
CA LYS A 464 -5.00 58.61 1.10
C LYS A 464 -5.21 59.72 0.08
N THR A 465 -5.80 60.83 0.51
CA THR A 465 -5.97 62.02 -0.33
C THR A 465 -4.60 62.61 -0.66
N SER A 466 -4.32 62.84 -1.94
CA SER A 466 -3.13 63.58 -2.37
C SER A 466 -3.50 64.71 -3.33
N LEU A 467 -2.86 65.86 -3.18
CA LEU A 467 -2.98 66.98 -4.12
C LEU A 467 -2.23 66.62 -5.41
N CYS A 468 -2.85 66.81 -6.57
CA CYS A 468 -2.14 66.57 -7.83
C CYS A 468 -0.94 67.53 -7.95
N PRO A 469 0.25 67.03 -8.36
CA PRO A 469 1.45 67.85 -8.43
C PRO A 469 1.40 68.98 -9.47
N THR A 470 0.43 68.96 -10.41
CA THR A 470 0.44 69.84 -11.58
C THR A 470 -0.62 70.94 -11.61
N LYS A 471 -1.61 70.96 -10.69
CA LYS A 471 -2.56 72.08 -10.53
C LYS A 471 -3.03 72.19 -9.08
N LEU A 472 -2.86 73.38 -8.50
CA LEU A 472 -3.48 73.74 -7.23
C LEU A 472 -5.00 73.61 -7.36
N SER A 473 -5.62 72.87 -6.45
CA SER A 473 -7.08 72.66 -6.30
C SER A 473 -7.75 71.49 -7.07
N LEU A 474 -7.03 70.50 -7.62
CA LEU A 474 -7.66 69.21 -7.96
C LEU A 474 -7.17 68.05 -7.07
N LYS A 475 -8.13 67.32 -6.50
CA LYS A 475 -7.88 66.06 -5.77
C LYS A 475 -7.42 65.00 -6.77
N CYS A 476 -6.27 64.38 -6.51
CA CYS A 476 -5.71 63.32 -7.36
C CYS A 476 -6.10 61.94 -6.85
N ASN A 477 -6.74 61.16 -7.71
CA ASN A 477 -7.06 59.76 -7.46
C ASN A 477 -5.89 58.89 -7.92
N LYS A 478 -5.10 58.38 -6.97
CA LYS A 478 -4.02 57.41 -7.25
C LYS A 478 -4.54 55.98 -7.23
N ASP A 479 -3.89 55.08 -7.96
CA ASP A 479 -4.16 53.65 -7.87
C ASP A 479 -3.83 53.10 -6.47
N TYR A 480 -4.46 51.97 -6.14
CA TYR A 480 -4.25 51.32 -4.85
C TYR A 480 -2.83 50.77 -4.72
N SER A 481 -2.21 51.01 -3.57
CA SER A 481 -0.97 50.35 -3.15
C SER A 481 -0.99 50.19 -1.63
N PHE A 482 -0.27 49.20 -1.11
CA PHE A 482 -0.16 49.02 0.34
C PHE A 482 0.42 50.25 1.07
N PHE A 483 1.27 51.04 0.39
CA PHE A 483 1.90 52.23 0.97
C PHE A 483 0.95 53.44 1.06
N ASN A 484 -0.02 53.55 0.16
CA ASN A 484 -0.95 54.67 0.10
C ASN A 484 -2.35 54.33 0.65
N GLU A 485 -2.54 53.15 1.22
CA GLU A 485 -3.77 52.71 1.88
C GLU A 485 -4.15 53.65 3.04
N GLU A 486 -5.42 54.04 3.08
CA GLU A 486 -6.00 54.85 4.14
C GLU A 486 -6.40 53.96 5.33
N LYS A 487 -5.81 54.22 6.51
CA LYS A 487 -5.96 53.41 7.73
C LYS A 487 -6.53 54.18 8.91
N ASN A 488 -6.79 55.48 8.75
CA ASN A 488 -7.34 56.30 9.81
C ASN A 488 -8.82 55.95 10.09
N SER A 489 -9.28 56.26 11.30
CA SER A 489 -10.69 56.11 11.69
C SER A 489 -11.48 57.37 11.34
N TYR A 490 -12.67 57.19 10.76
CA TYR A 490 -13.54 58.27 10.30
C TYR A 490 -14.95 58.13 10.84
N LYS A 491 -15.64 59.26 11.01
CA LYS A 491 -17.09 59.29 11.19
C LYS A 491 -17.79 59.10 9.83
N PRO A 492 -19.10 58.78 9.81
CA PRO A 492 -19.89 58.75 8.58
C PRO A 492 -19.68 60.03 7.74
N GLY A 493 -19.62 59.91 6.42
CA GLY A 493 -19.24 61.01 5.52
C GLY A 493 -17.74 61.33 5.47
N TRP A 494 -16.87 60.43 5.97
CA TRP A 494 -15.41 60.58 5.98
C TRP A 494 -14.90 61.81 6.74
N ILE A 495 -15.61 62.19 7.81
CA ILE A 495 -15.27 63.33 8.65
C ILE A 495 -14.23 62.89 9.70
N ASN A 496 -13.14 63.65 9.82
CA ASN A 496 -12.08 63.38 10.81
C ASN A 496 -12.61 63.46 12.24
N GLN A 497 -12.27 62.46 13.05
CA GLN A 497 -12.64 62.37 14.47
C GLN A 497 -11.82 63.36 15.30
N THR A 498 -12.15 64.65 15.24
CA THR A 498 -11.39 65.74 15.88
C THR A 498 -11.88 66.12 17.28
N THR A 499 -12.94 65.51 17.81
CA THR A 499 -13.49 65.84 19.13
C THR A 499 -13.85 64.60 19.96
N GLN A 500 -13.44 64.64 21.24
CA GLN A 500 -13.82 63.72 22.30
C GLN A 500 -15.32 63.84 22.64
N TYR A 501 -16.22 63.40 21.77
CA TYR A 501 -17.62 63.19 22.16
C TYR A 501 -18.23 61.94 21.49
N SER A 502 -18.66 61.05 22.40
CA SER A 502 -19.54 59.85 22.31
C SER A 502 -19.45 58.94 21.08
N ASN A 503 -19.02 57.69 21.35
CA ASN A 503 -19.03 56.54 20.43
C ASN A 503 -20.42 56.14 19.91
N SER A 504 -21.51 56.62 20.55
CA SER A 504 -22.89 56.22 20.24
C SER A 504 -23.34 56.56 18.82
N SER A 505 -22.81 57.62 18.20
CA SER A 505 -23.18 57.99 16.83
C SER A 505 -22.57 57.07 15.77
N VAL A 506 -21.42 56.45 16.06
CA VAL A 506 -20.77 55.49 15.14
C VAL A 506 -21.48 54.14 15.20
N ASP A 507 -21.90 53.72 16.40
CA ASP A 507 -22.67 52.49 16.59
C ASP A 507 -24.07 52.56 15.93
N GLN A 508 -24.69 53.74 15.85
CA GLN A 508 -25.99 53.95 15.20
C GLN A 508 -25.90 54.14 13.68
N ALA A 509 -24.78 54.64 13.15
CA ALA A 509 -24.65 54.98 11.72
C ALA A 509 -24.71 53.77 10.78
N PHE A 510 -24.36 52.58 11.27
CA PHE A 510 -24.41 51.33 10.51
C PHE A 510 -25.64 50.47 10.83
N MET A 511 -26.61 51.03 11.59
CA MET A 511 -27.90 50.40 11.88
C MET A 511 -28.99 51.09 11.06
N TYR A 512 -29.19 50.62 9.83
CA TYR A 512 -30.18 51.16 8.90
C TYR A 512 -31.17 50.07 8.47
N GLN A 513 -32.41 50.49 8.19
CA GLN A 513 -33.49 49.61 7.73
C GLN A 513 -33.71 49.72 6.20
N THR A 514 -33.23 50.79 5.57
CA THR A 514 -33.40 51.08 4.13
C THR A 514 -32.10 51.61 3.52
N GLY A 515 -31.85 51.33 2.24
CA GLY A 515 -30.64 51.77 1.51
C GLY A 515 -30.50 53.29 1.48
N ASP A 516 -31.60 54.02 1.34
CA ASP A 516 -31.64 55.49 1.35
C ASP A 516 -31.03 56.13 2.61
N LYS A 517 -31.15 55.47 3.78
CA LYS A 517 -30.54 55.95 5.03
C LYS A 517 -29.02 55.75 5.03
N PHE A 518 -28.51 54.77 4.29
CA PHE A 518 -27.08 54.50 4.15
C PHE A 518 -26.43 55.47 3.15
N ASP A 519 -27.11 55.76 2.04
CA ASP A 519 -26.62 56.68 1.00
C ASP A 519 -26.40 58.12 1.53
N GLN A 520 -27.19 58.54 2.52
CA GLN A 520 -27.01 59.81 3.22
C GLN A 520 -25.64 59.97 3.89
N TYR A 521 -24.92 58.88 4.15
CA TYR A 521 -23.61 58.89 4.79
C TYR A 521 -22.42 58.94 3.83
N VAL A 522 -22.64 58.99 2.50
CA VAL A 522 -21.59 59.12 1.46
C VAL A 522 -20.42 58.14 1.69
N TRP A 523 -20.75 56.86 1.85
CA TRP A 523 -19.76 55.85 2.18
C TRP A 523 -18.79 55.58 1.02
N ILE A 524 -19.28 55.61 -0.23
CA ILE A 524 -18.47 55.50 -1.46
C ILE A 524 -18.11 56.88 -1.98
N ASP A 525 -16.83 57.11 -2.27
CA ASP A 525 -16.35 58.35 -2.87
C ASP A 525 -15.20 58.11 -3.86
N SER A 526 -14.66 59.20 -4.41
CA SER A 526 -13.51 59.22 -5.33
C SER A 526 -12.24 58.49 -4.84
N GLN A 527 -12.07 58.32 -3.52
CA GLN A 527 -10.90 57.66 -2.91
C GLN A 527 -11.08 56.15 -2.74
N THR A 528 -12.30 55.65 -2.97
CA THR A 528 -12.61 54.22 -2.90
C THR A 528 -11.93 53.50 -4.05
N ARG A 529 -11.30 52.36 -3.75
CA ARG A 529 -10.60 51.52 -4.75
C ARG A 529 -11.16 50.13 -4.86
N ALA A 530 -11.69 49.57 -3.78
CA ALA A 530 -12.36 48.29 -3.87
C ALA A 530 -13.46 48.20 -2.81
N ILE A 531 -14.53 47.52 -3.16
CA ILE A 531 -15.57 47.09 -2.23
C ILE A 531 -15.69 45.58 -2.34
N ILE A 532 -15.68 44.91 -1.20
CA ILE A 532 -15.69 43.46 -1.11
C ILE A 532 -16.87 43.06 -0.24
N ILE A 533 -17.81 42.32 -0.81
CA ILE A 533 -18.90 41.68 -0.07
C ILE A 533 -18.54 40.22 0.13
N GLN A 534 -18.54 39.76 1.38
CA GLN A 534 -18.26 38.38 1.76
C GLN A 534 -19.44 37.81 2.51
N LEU A 535 -19.85 36.61 2.11
CA LEU A 535 -20.85 35.83 2.82
C LEU A 535 -20.53 34.34 2.74
N THR A 536 -21.02 33.59 3.71
CA THR A 536 -20.84 32.14 3.78
C THR A 536 -22.21 31.48 3.76
N LEU A 537 -22.42 30.58 2.81
CA LEU A 537 -23.64 29.80 2.67
C LEU A 537 -23.39 28.36 3.10
N TYR A 538 -24.42 27.70 3.60
CA TYR A 538 -24.41 26.28 3.89
C TYR A 538 -25.68 25.64 3.36
N ASN A 539 -25.53 24.63 2.51
CA ASN A 539 -26.65 23.84 2.04
C ASN A 539 -26.77 22.57 2.91
N PRO A 540 -27.85 22.42 3.70
CA PRO A 540 -28.05 21.26 4.56
C PRO A 540 -28.35 19.98 3.78
N GLU A 541 -28.91 20.06 2.56
CA GLU A 541 -29.29 18.89 1.75
C GLU A 541 -28.06 18.17 1.19
N VAL A 542 -27.04 18.94 0.79
CA VAL A 542 -25.77 18.39 0.25
C VAL A 542 -24.59 18.49 1.22
N VAL A 543 -24.84 18.99 2.45
CA VAL A 543 -23.85 19.16 3.53
C VAL A 543 -22.58 19.87 3.03
N LEU A 544 -22.77 20.99 2.34
CA LEU A 544 -21.67 21.72 1.70
C LEU A 544 -21.73 23.21 2.02
N PHE A 545 -20.60 23.74 2.47
CA PHE A 545 -20.42 25.17 2.67
C PHE A 545 -19.98 25.80 1.35
N THR A 546 -20.42 27.01 1.07
CA THR A 546 -19.95 27.79 -0.07
C THR A 546 -19.58 29.19 0.40
N SER A 547 -18.34 29.61 0.17
CA SER A 547 -17.95 31.01 0.36
C SER A 547 -18.24 31.79 -0.92
N VAL A 548 -18.95 32.90 -0.78
CA VAL A 548 -19.25 33.80 -1.89
C VAL A 548 -18.60 35.14 -1.62
N THR A 549 -17.79 35.59 -2.57
CA THR A 549 -17.11 36.89 -2.54
C THR A 549 -17.46 37.66 -3.80
N PHE A 550 -18.05 38.84 -3.64
CA PHE A 550 -18.18 39.83 -4.70
C PHE A 550 -17.15 40.94 -4.46
N LEU A 551 -16.39 41.28 -5.49
CA LEU A 551 -15.40 42.34 -5.48
C LEU A 551 -15.75 43.34 -6.59
N VAL A 552 -15.90 44.61 -6.24
CA VAL A 552 -16.01 45.70 -7.22
C VAL A 552 -14.79 46.58 -7.07
N GLU A 553 -13.97 46.65 -8.12
CA GLU A 553 -12.79 47.51 -8.20
C GLU A 553 -13.17 48.85 -8.82
N PHE A 554 -12.71 49.93 -8.21
CA PHE A 554 -12.92 51.30 -8.66
C PHE A 554 -11.61 51.78 -9.28
N LEU A 555 -11.61 51.95 -10.60
CA LEU A 555 -10.45 52.46 -11.31
C LEU A 555 -10.22 53.93 -10.95
N SER A 556 -8.96 54.38 -11.00
CA SER A 556 -8.61 55.79 -10.86
C SER A 556 -9.27 56.69 -11.93
N THR A 557 -9.65 56.10 -13.07
CA THR A 557 -10.41 56.74 -14.16
C THR A 557 -11.89 56.94 -13.85
N GLY A 558 -12.44 56.33 -12.79
CA GLY A 558 -13.83 56.47 -12.35
C GLY A 558 -14.79 55.37 -12.81
N SER A 559 -14.33 54.41 -13.61
CA SER A 559 -15.12 53.22 -13.99
C SER A 559 -15.00 52.10 -12.96
N LEU A 560 -16.01 51.23 -12.90
CA LEU A 560 -16.04 50.03 -12.07
C LEU A 560 -15.68 48.77 -12.86
N ILE A 561 -15.04 47.81 -12.18
CA ILE A 561 -14.81 46.45 -12.67
C ILE A 561 -15.33 45.45 -11.63
N PRO A 562 -16.42 44.73 -11.91
CA PRO A 562 -16.95 43.70 -11.04
C PRO A 562 -16.22 42.36 -11.25
N GLN A 563 -15.91 41.69 -10.14
CA GLN A 563 -15.38 40.33 -10.07
C GLN A 563 -16.15 39.54 -9.00
N TYR A 564 -16.19 38.22 -9.15
CA TYR A 564 -16.88 37.34 -8.21
C TYR A 564 -16.13 36.02 -8.05
N ARG A 565 -16.27 35.39 -6.88
CA ARG A 565 -15.69 34.07 -6.58
C ARG A 565 -16.67 33.28 -5.72
N PHE A 566 -16.99 32.07 -6.17
CA PHE A 566 -17.85 31.11 -5.47
C PHE A 566 -17.02 29.85 -5.20
N GLU A 567 -16.80 29.52 -3.94
CA GLU A 567 -15.91 28.43 -3.56
C GLU A 567 -16.60 27.45 -2.64
N PRO A 568 -16.76 26.19 -3.07
CA PRO A 568 -17.32 25.16 -2.22
C PRO A 568 -16.24 24.72 -1.22
N LEU A 569 -16.64 24.54 0.02
CA LEU A 569 -15.80 24.04 1.10
C LEU A 569 -16.47 22.82 1.71
N THR A 570 -15.81 21.68 1.58
CA THR A 570 -16.16 20.44 2.28
C THR A 570 -15.39 20.40 3.59
N PHE A 571 -16.08 20.48 4.73
CA PHE A 571 -15.44 20.12 5.99
C PHE A 571 -15.33 18.61 6.06
N GLN A 572 -14.09 18.12 6.10
CA GLN A 572 -13.82 16.70 6.21
C GLN A 572 -14.10 16.24 7.65
N VAL A 573 -15.35 15.90 7.93
CA VAL A 573 -15.70 15.16 9.13
C VAL A 573 -15.49 13.68 8.80
N PHE A 574 -14.53 13.03 9.46
CA PHE A 574 -14.34 11.59 9.30
C PHE A 574 -15.63 10.89 9.75
N THR A 575 -16.41 10.38 8.80
CA THR A 575 -17.69 9.74 9.10
C THR A 575 -17.49 8.29 9.53
N SER A 576 -16.33 7.70 9.24
CA SER A 576 -15.98 6.34 9.67
C SER A 576 -14.55 6.20 10.16
N ILE A 577 -14.37 5.24 11.07
CA ILE A 577 -13.07 4.80 11.59
C ILE A 577 -12.15 4.33 10.43
N PHE A 578 -12.74 3.75 9.38
CA PHE A 578 -11.99 3.35 8.18
C PHE A 578 -11.32 4.53 7.49
N GLN A 579 -12.02 5.65 7.29
CA GLN A 579 -11.44 6.85 6.68
C GLN A 579 -10.30 7.41 7.53
N LEU A 580 -10.45 7.40 8.86
CA LEU A 580 -9.41 7.81 9.79
C LEU A 580 -8.16 6.91 9.66
N ILE A 581 -8.34 5.60 9.64
CA ILE A 581 -7.24 4.63 9.48
C ILE A 581 -6.53 4.85 8.14
N CYS A 582 -7.27 4.98 7.04
CA CYS A 582 -6.67 5.25 5.73
C CYS A 582 -5.87 6.56 5.75
N SER A 583 -6.35 7.61 6.42
CA SER A 583 -5.68 8.90 6.51
C SER A 583 -4.37 8.81 7.29
N ILE A 584 -4.38 8.08 8.42
CA ILE A 584 -3.16 7.79 9.19
C ILE A 584 -2.14 7.02 8.36
N ILE A 585 -2.58 5.96 7.66
CA ILE A 585 -1.70 5.16 6.80
C ILE A 585 -1.12 6.03 5.68
N TYR A 586 -1.94 6.87 5.05
CA TYR A 586 -1.49 7.79 4.01
C TYR A 586 -0.41 8.76 4.52
N MET A 587 -0.59 9.33 5.71
CA MET A 587 0.42 10.20 6.35
C MET A 587 1.72 9.46 6.67
N LEU A 588 1.64 8.19 7.09
CA LEU A 588 2.83 7.34 7.29
C LEU A 588 3.58 7.09 5.97
N PHE A 589 2.85 6.84 4.87
CA PHE A 589 3.44 6.68 3.55
C PHE A 589 4.13 7.96 3.05
N ILE A 590 3.49 9.13 3.22
CA ILE A 590 4.12 10.42 2.88
C ILE A 590 5.40 10.59 3.70
N LYS A 591 5.35 10.38 5.02
CA LYS A 591 6.52 10.51 5.88
C LYS A 591 7.66 9.58 5.45
N TYR A 592 7.33 8.33 5.10
CA TYR A 592 8.29 7.36 4.58
C TYR A 592 8.95 7.83 3.28
N TYR A 593 8.17 8.27 2.29
CA TYR A 593 8.71 8.77 1.02
C TYR A 593 9.50 10.06 1.20
N MET A 594 9.07 10.97 2.08
CA MET A 594 9.83 12.18 2.42
C MET A 594 11.20 11.84 3.00
N ILE A 595 11.28 10.87 3.93
CA ILE A 595 12.57 10.43 4.48
C ILE A 595 13.47 9.84 3.41
N ILE A 596 12.92 9.06 2.47
CA ILE A 596 13.69 8.49 1.35
C ILE A 596 14.20 9.60 0.43
N GLU A 597 13.34 10.52 0.00
CA GLU A 597 13.74 11.61 -0.87
C GLU A 597 14.77 12.52 -0.20
N ILE A 598 14.59 12.86 1.09
CA ILE A 598 15.59 13.61 1.86
C ILE A 598 16.94 12.87 1.89
N LYS A 599 16.95 11.55 2.12
CA LYS A 599 18.19 10.75 2.06
C LYS A 599 18.81 10.76 0.66
N THR A 600 18.00 10.67 -0.39
CA THR A 600 18.45 10.74 -1.80
C THR A 600 19.05 12.11 -2.11
N VAL A 601 18.40 13.20 -1.66
CA VAL A 601 18.88 14.58 -1.77
C VAL A 601 20.23 14.75 -1.06
N ILE A 602 20.36 14.26 0.18
CA ILE A 602 21.61 14.33 0.94
C ILE A 602 22.73 13.55 0.23
N LYS A 603 22.41 12.39 -0.38
CA LYS A 603 23.37 11.54 -1.09
C LYS A 603 23.82 12.12 -2.43
N MET A 604 22.92 12.74 -3.19
CA MET A 604 23.18 13.25 -4.55
C MET A 604 23.56 14.75 -4.60
N LYS A 605 23.49 15.46 -3.46
CA LYS A 605 23.88 16.88 -3.28
C LYS A 605 23.32 17.77 -4.40
N SER A 606 24.15 18.60 -5.04
CA SER A 606 23.76 19.60 -6.03
C SER A 606 23.32 19.02 -7.37
N SER A 607 23.67 17.76 -7.69
CA SER A 607 23.29 17.12 -8.96
C SER A 607 21.82 16.72 -9.01
N TYR A 608 21.23 16.38 -7.85
CA TYR A 608 19.80 16.09 -7.73
C TYR A 608 18.97 17.35 -8.01
N PHE A 609 19.40 18.48 -7.44
CA PHE A 609 18.76 19.76 -7.64
C PHE A 609 18.93 20.28 -9.07
N TYR A 610 19.98 19.95 -9.82
CA TYR A 610 20.12 20.39 -11.22
C TYR A 610 19.03 19.80 -12.15
N ARG A 611 18.46 18.62 -11.83
CA ARG A 611 17.31 18.03 -12.55
C ARG A 611 15.97 18.67 -12.17
N PHE A 612 15.85 19.17 -10.93
CA PHE A 612 14.63 19.79 -10.40
C PHE A 612 14.57 21.31 -10.68
N TRP A 613 15.72 21.99 -10.66
CA TRP A 613 15.88 23.43 -10.88
C TRP A 613 15.81 23.87 -12.34
N SER A 614 15.64 22.92 -13.27
CA SER A 614 15.20 23.22 -14.64
C SER A 614 13.70 23.57 -14.72
N TYR A 615 12.95 23.60 -13.61
CA TYR A 615 11.50 23.83 -13.68
C TYR A 615 10.85 24.85 -12.75
N ILE A 616 11.47 25.52 -11.77
CA ILE A 616 10.83 26.68 -11.11
C ILE A 616 11.83 27.49 -10.27
N GLY A 617 11.98 28.76 -10.63
CA GLY A 617 12.61 29.79 -9.80
C GLY A 617 11.54 30.55 -9.01
N VAL A 618 11.18 30.07 -7.81
CA VAL A 618 10.26 30.78 -6.89
C VAL A 618 10.73 30.56 -5.43
N GLY A 619 12.01 30.79 -5.16
CA GLY A 619 12.59 30.70 -3.80
C GLY A 619 12.79 32.06 -3.11
N ASN A 620 12.82 33.16 -3.87
CA ASN A 620 13.35 34.44 -3.37
C ASN A 620 12.31 35.43 -2.83
N ARG A 621 11.02 35.07 -2.72
CA ARG A 621 10.00 35.98 -2.16
C ARG A 621 9.45 35.60 -0.78
N PHE A 622 9.90 34.50 -0.18
CA PHE A 622 9.33 34.03 1.11
C PHE A 622 10.08 34.52 2.35
N LYS A 623 11.09 35.39 2.20
CA LYS A 623 11.95 35.84 3.31
C LYS A 623 11.68 37.25 3.81
N GLU A 624 10.58 37.89 3.40
CA GLU A 624 10.32 39.31 3.71
C GLU A 624 9.07 39.63 4.53
N THR A 625 8.29 38.64 5.00
CA THR A 625 7.09 38.95 5.78
C THR A 625 7.08 38.24 7.13
N ASN A 626 7.68 38.92 8.12
CA ASN A 626 7.54 38.61 9.54
C ASN A 626 6.05 38.64 9.93
N GLY A 627 5.49 37.44 10.06
CA GLY A 627 4.06 37.21 10.18
C GLY A 627 3.41 37.93 11.36
N TYR A 628 2.24 38.51 11.08
CA TYR A 628 1.16 38.72 12.04
C TYR A 628 -0.21 38.75 11.32
N THR A 629 -1.15 37.99 11.89
CA THR A 629 -2.61 38.20 11.98
C THR A 629 -3.63 37.69 10.93
N PHE A 630 -4.71 37.15 11.54
CA PHE A 630 -6.10 36.89 11.13
C PHE A 630 -6.42 35.74 10.16
N ILE A 631 -6.94 34.64 10.71
CA ILE A 631 -7.46 33.49 9.95
C ILE A 631 -8.93 33.75 9.62
N ASN A 632 -9.16 34.21 8.40
CA ASN A 632 -10.46 34.14 7.73
C ASN A 632 -10.63 32.72 7.14
N LEU A 633 -11.87 32.21 7.03
CA LEU A 633 -12.18 30.92 6.39
C LEU A 633 -11.62 30.83 4.94
N GLN A 634 -11.27 31.97 4.32
CA GLN A 634 -10.55 32.03 3.05
C GLN A 634 -9.18 31.33 3.07
N VAL A 635 -8.45 31.34 4.19
CA VAL A 635 -7.17 30.61 4.29
C VAL A 635 -7.41 29.10 4.18
N ALA A 636 -8.50 28.60 4.76
CA ALA A 636 -8.87 27.19 4.60
C ALA A 636 -9.22 26.85 3.15
N ILE A 637 -9.83 27.78 2.40
CA ILE A 637 -10.13 27.59 0.98
C ILE A 637 -8.85 27.59 0.13
N TYR A 638 -7.93 28.54 0.35
CA TYR A 638 -6.64 28.53 -0.34
C TYR A 638 -5.81 27.28 -0.02
N ILE A 639 -5.84 26.83 1.24
CA ILE A 639 -5.21 25.56 1.63
C ILE A 639 -5.91 24.38 0.94
N ASN A 640 -7.24 24.38 0.84
CA ASN A 640 -8.00 23.34 0.17
C ASN A 640 -7.70 23.28 -1.34
N ASP A 641 -7.61 24.42 -2.01
CA ASP A 641 -7.23 24.50 -3.43
C ASP A 641 -5.80 24.01 -3.67
N ILE A 642 -4.86 24.47 -2.84
CA ILE A 642 -3.46 24.02 -2.90
C ILE A 642 -3.37 22.52 -2.65
N LEU A 643 -4.05 21.99 -1.63
CA LEU A 643 -4.08 20.56 -1.33
C LEU A 643 -4.69 19.78 -2.50
N THR A 644 -5.82 20.23 -3.05
CA THR A 644 -6.49 19.56 -4.19
C THR A 644 -5.60 19.54 -5.43
N CYS A 645 -4.93 20.65 -5.75
CA CYS A 645 -3.95 20.71 -6.83
C CYS A 645 -2.74 19.80 -6.57
N LEU A 646 -2.22 19.76 -5.34
CA LEU A 646 -1.13 18.87 -4.94
C LEU A 646 -1.52 17.39 -5.02
N PHE A 647 -2.75 17.03 -4.63
CA PHE A 647 -3.29 15.69 -4.79
C PHE A 647 -3.39 15.32 -6.27
N GLY A 648 -3.97 16.20 -7.11
CA GLY A 648 -4.04 15.99 -8.56
C GLY A 648 -2.66 15.83 -9.20
N PHE A 649 -1.68 16.61 -8.77
CA PHE A 649 -0.29 16.52 -9.21
C PHE A 649 0.35 15.18 -8.80
N CYS A 650 0.15 14.75 -7.54
CA CYS A 650 0.61 13.45 -7.05
C CYS A 650 -0.01 12.29 -7.84
N CYS A 651 -1.32 12.34 -8.14
CA CYS A 651 -1.99 11.35 -8.98
C CYS A 651 -1.37 11.27 -10.38
N PHE A 652 -1.16 12.43 -11.01
CA PHE A 652 -0.60 12.52 -12.37
C PHE A 652 0.82 11.94 -12.46
N PHE A 653 1.72 12.37 -11.59
CA PHE A 653 3.09 11.83 -11.55
C PHE A 653 3.14 10.39 -11.09
N GLY A 654 2.18 9.98 -10.25
CA GLY A 654 1.97 8.58 -9.95
C GLY A 654 1.68 7.77 -11.21
N ILE A 655 0.68 8.15 -11.99
CA ILE A 655 0.32 7.44 -13.22
C ILE A 655 1.50 7.43 -14.20
N LEU A 656 2.25 8.53 -14.34
CA LEU A 656 3.47 8.57 -15.16
C LEU A 656 4.56 7.62 -14.67
N LYS A 657 4.78 7.54 -13.35
CA LYS A 657 5.74 6.60 -12.77
C LYS A 657 5.31 5.15 -12.99
N PHE A 658 4.01 4.86 -12.91
CA PHE A 658 3.46 3.55 -13.26
C PHE A 658 3.71 3.20 -14.72
N LEU A 659 3.43 4.13 -15.65
CA LEU A 659 3.72 3.95 -17.08
C LEU A 659 5.23 3.75 -17.33
N GLY A 660 6.10 4.43 -16.59
CA GLY A 660 7.54 4.21 -16.61
C GLY A 660 7.94 2.80 -16.14
N LEU A 661 7.27 2.27 -15.11
CA LEU A 661 7.48 0.90 -14.63
C LEU A 661 6.94 -0.16 -15.61
N CYS A 662 5.86 0.13 -16.34
CA CYS A 662 5.35 -0.75 -17.39
C CYS A 662 6.27 -0.84 -18.62
N ARG A 663 7.23 0.09 -18.75
CA ARG A 663 8.20 0.12 -19.86
C ARG A 663 9.38 -0.84 -19.67
N LEU A 664 9.42 -1.60 -18.57
CA LEU A 664 10.41 -2.64 -18.26
C LEU A 664 10.15 -3.97 -18.99
N HIS A 665 9.50 -3.93 -20.15
CA HIS A 665 9.32 -5.11 -20.99
C HIS A 665 10.44 -5.27 -22.02
#